data_AF-A0A158QBH7-F1
#
_entry.id   AF-A0A158QBH7-F1
#
_cell.length_a   1.000
_cell.length_b   1.000
_cell.length_c   1.000
_cell.angle_alpha   90.00
_cell.angle_beta   90.00
_cell.angle_gamma   90.00
#
_symmetry.space_group_name_H-M   'P 1'
#
loop_
_entity.id
_entity.type
_entity.pdbx_description
1 polymer ?
#
loop_
_entity_poly.entity_id
_entity_poly.type
_entity_poly.pdbx_seq_one_letter_code
_entity_poly.pdbx_strand_id
1 'polypeptide(L)'
;MSTEENLKVNGGCRSMHQAETDLEENARQIRTFLLRAEEDKRRLAQRIDKLIANERVLIMELERLKRRGGGSVAGTTNNGRTSQKKATSNLEEHIAGLVQDRDYWKGQVDLLSQMLACPSIVGLRNAKPLSTGSRIGSAPKLSRSKSQRESQHKIEEDNKALQVARREVRHMKCRNSPGTAPFTRSQSLPRENQSYEESLENQKLRLERDELRMMLNRFEKRIQEIQNNVQTLTKERDDMNRLYTDAKNEIHKLHHDLYDVQNASNRRAVSQESRLQGDLDRALREIEQLTAEKESLAAKYKKANEMESADKLRHSKQMDYMEKALSEATNERDEVITRIGQLKRRLEELQANQMQIEQRLNERNEKLRKSVEESNNLRHELEARQKVLEETEAKLMAARNRSDELEAVCQQTEASAEETGRRLLLERDTNARLQAELQDTNLEREKMQQEIEELMRVRSQLQKNNKYLEKKCMSTITERDEVNTNCNRLAADINSLEQKLKNAEKDIATWNNKFNMERSAKESLADHCRLAERRLEECEFRGHNLSNELREHQNARYQLERQVKTLADSTERQKANMERLTNENETLKANIDLANKDKVKLEECIEDLTAANRQLIRDRDDCTHRHTLAREKIAELESDLRTIEADVKRQTDVAIKEHQSVVDLRKENDSIKQRCEELSTELAEMVNKHRNAEERFHQAEIRATQLERELRMEHDDYLQVRSRLEAMEEQRDAGEANRKLMAQRISELESQITSQLMEIKETRSSLEENTRMLSRKEEQLMTIQASEQSLRSELAAAQSSIRESRRALDTGERETLKLRDELTSAVRNIQRLTAELHNTEDDREALKTRADGYLTELARQERLLDERARERDLLAEQARAAAEDAEVWRARWTDAETAAANARLQSDERSAEVDRLRDTLEGKDQELMQCKSALSRAELQVQNLGQQNAERGEAAGLARAEVEALSSEVSRLREVLGRAEAARGALEREAVHARVAAEEARAKAAAAEADAAAAQESAAVERENARNANFLLQNVKEKERDATVEAQERTNEVMALRERAILAEERAEAQQREMARLYERLAESEKAASRISRSLSTERLERERERYPSEMRSVPGSYLTLSFRVSSGRYTTSRLRSPHREKEEIG
;
A
#
# COMPACT_ATOMS: atom_id res chain seq x y z
N MET A 1 9.11 29.10 -86.85
CA MET A 1 9.06 27.63 -86.65
C MET A 1 10.48 27.04 -86.71
N SER A 2 11.00 26.62 -87.86
CA SER A 2 12.22 25.80 -87.99
C SER A 2 13.54 26.40 -87.44
N THR A 3 13.54 27.65 -86.98
CA THR A 3 14.68 28.30 -86.30
C THR A 3 14.76 27.97 -84.80
N GLU A 4 13.62 27.85 -84.10
CA GLU A 4 13.61 27.58 -82.65
C GLU A 4 13.88 26.10 -82.33
N GLU A 5 13.38 25.19 -83.16
CA GLU A 5 13.69 23.76 -83.05
C GLU A 5 15.19 23.51 -83.30
N ASN A 6 15.78 24.15 -84.30
CA ASN A 6 17.23 24.12 -84.51
C ASN A 6 18.03 24.68 -83.33
N LEU A 7 17.52 25.68 -82.62
CA LEU A 7 18.15 26.20 -81.40
C LEU A 7 18.00 25.25 -80.21
N LYS A 8 16.85 24.58 -80.04
CA LYS A 8 16.68 23.52 -79.03
C LYS A 8 17.55 22.30 -79.32
N VAL A 9 17.63 21.84 -80.57
CA VAL A 9 18.50 20.72 -80.96
C VAL A 9 19.97 21.09 -80.80
N ASN A 10 20.42 22.28 -81.23
CA ASN A 10 21.78 22.75 -80.95
C ASN A 10 22.02 23.07 -79.45
N GLY A 11 20.98 23.22 -78.64
CA GLY A 11 21.06 23.28 -77.18
C GLY A 11 21.31 21.90 -76.58
N GLY A 12 20.48 20.92 -76.93
CA GLY A 12 20.59 19.53 -76.51
C GLY A 12 21.88 18.86 -76.98
N CYS A 13 22.28 19.05 -78.23
CA CYS A 13 23.57 18.57 -78.72
C CYS A 13 24.75 19.22 -77.98
N ARG A 14 24.66 20.51 -77.58
CA ARG A 14 25.69 21.14 -76.76
C ARG A 14 25.68 20.66 -75.32
N SER A 15 24.53 20.40 -74.69
CA SER A 15 24.50 19.80 -73.34
C SER A 15 24.93 18.34 -73.34
N MET A 16 24.67 17.59 -74.43
CA MET A 16 25.22 16.25 -74.60
C MET A 16 26.74 16.31 -74.79
N HIS A 17 27.27 17.16 -75.69
CA HIS A 17 28.72 17.32 -75.83
C HIS A 17 29.38 17.83 -74.54
N GLN A 18 28.71 18.69 -73.77
CA GLN A 18 29.19 19.14 -72.46
C GLN A 18 29.24 17.95 -71.48
N ALA A 19 28.16 17.18 -71.35
CA ALA A 19 28.14 15.98 -70.51
C ALA A 19 29.13 14.90 -70.99
N GLU A 20 29.39 14.81 -72.29
CA GLU A 20 30.36 13.92 -72.92
C GLU A 20 31.80 14.38 -72.61
N THR A 21 32.11 15.68 -72.72
CA THR A 21 33.41 16.22 -72.25
C THR A 21 33.57 16.08 -70.75
N ASP A 22 32.53 16.28 -69.96
CA ASP A 22 32.56 16.13 -68.50
C ASP A 22 32.75 14.65 -68.12
N LEU A 23 32.13 13.70 -68.84
CA LEU A 23 32.36 12.26 -68.69
C LEU A 23 33.77 11.86 -69.13
N GLU A 24 34.30 12.43 -70.21
CA GLU A 24 35.69 12.22 -70.62
C GLU A 24 36.68 12.81 -69.61
N GLU A 25 36.43 13.99 -69.04
CA GLU A 25 37.26 14.57 -67.98
C GLU A 25 37.20 13.76 -66.70
N ASN A 26 36.02 13.31 -66.29
CA ASN A 26 35.89 12.36 -65.17
C ASN A 26 36.63 11.05 -65.46
N ALA A 27 36.56 10.51 -66.68
CA ALA A 27 37.32 9.33 -67.09
C ALA A 27 38.85 9.58 -67.11
N ARG A 28 39.31 10.76 -67.55
CA ARG A 28 40.72 11.19 -67.48
C ARG A 28 41.19 11.32 -66.03
N GLN A 29 40.37 11.90 -65.15
CA GLN A 29 40.64 12.01 -63.72
C GLN A 29 40.72 10.64 -63.05
N ILE A 30 39.73 9.76 -63.28
CA ILE A 30 39.72 8.38 -62.76
C ILE A 30 40.96 7.60 -63.24
N ARG A 31 41.31 7.66 -64.54
CA ARG A 31 42.55 7.06 -65.07
C ARG A 31 43.80 7.63 -64.40
N THR A 32 43.83 8.93 -64.12
CA THR A 32 44.95 9.58 -63.40
C THR A 32 45.04 9.15 -61.94
N PHE A 33 43.90 8.94 -61.26
CA PHE A 33 43.87 8.39 -59.90
C PHE A 33 44.30 6.92 -59.86
N LEU A 34 43.84 6.09 -60.81
CA LEU A 34 44.26 4.69 -60.93
C LEU A 34 45.77 4.59 -61.19
N LEU A 35 46.32 5.35 -62.14
CA LEU A 35 47.75 5.40 -62.41
C LEU A 35 48.58 5.83 -61.18
N ARG A 36 48.07 6.78 -60.37
CA ARG A 36 48.72 7.16 -59.10
C ARG A 36 48.64 6.04 -58.05
N ALA A 37 47.50 5.36 -57.92
CA ALA A 37 47.34 4.24 -56.99
C ALA A 37 48.21 3.03 -57.38
N GLU A 38 48.39 2.75 -58.68
CA GLU A 38 49.33 1.75 -59.20
C GLU A 38 50.80 2.15 -58.97
N GLU A 39 51.13 3.42 -59.15
CA GLU A 39 52.46 3.98 -58.89
C GLU A 39 52.83 3.88 -57.40
N ASP A 40 51.92 4.25 -56.50
CA ASP A 40 52.12 4.14 -55.06
C ASP A 40 52.09 2.67 -54.58
N LYS A 41 51.27 1.80 -55.17
CA LYS A 41 51.35 0.33 -54.98
C LYS A 41 52.73 -0.21 -55.36
N ARG A 42 53.30 0.21 -56.51
CA ARG A 42 54.65 -0.19 -56.94
C ARG A 42 55.74 0.35 -56.01
N ARG A 43 55.61 1.58 -55.49
CA ARG A 43 56.55 2.15 -54.50
C ARG A 43 56.50 1.43 -53.15
N LEU A 44 55.30 1.07 -52.68
CA LEU A 44 55.13 0.31 -51.44
C LEU A 44 55.67 -1.12 -51.56
N ALA A 45 55.45 -1.79 -52.70
CA ALA A 45 56.09 -3.08 -52.99
C ALA A 45 57.63 -2.99 -52.91
N GLN A 46 58.23 -2.00 -53.59
CA GLN A 46 59.68 -1.75 -53.50
C GLN A 46 60.16 -1.39 -52.08
N ARG A 47 59.30 -0.84 -51.20
CA ARG A 47 59.62 -0.59 -49.80
C ARG A 47 59.59 -1.89 -48.99
N ILE A 48 58.62 -2.77 -49.23
CA ILE A 48 58.53 -4.11 -48.62
C ILE A 48 59.76 -4.94 -49.00
N ASP A 49 60.17 -4.95 -50.27
CA ASP A 49 61.37 -5.67 -50.73
C ASP A 49 62.65 -5.16 -50.04
N LYS A 50 62.79 -3.84 -49.85
CA LYS A 50 63.92 -3.24 -49.12
C LYS A 50 63.90 -3.60 -47.63
N LEU A 51 62.72 -3.69 -47.00
CA LEU A 51 62.59 -4.18 -45.63
C LEU A 51 62.99 -5.66 -45.52
N ILE A 52 62.55 -6.51 -46.45
CA ILE A 52 62.93 -7.94 -46.53
C ILE A 52 64.45 -8.12 -46.74
N ALA A 53 65.07 -7.28 -47.58
CA ALA A 53 66.52 -7.31 -47.79
C ALA A 53 67.28 -6.94 -46.51
N ASN A 54 66.87 -5.87 -45.82
CA ASN A 54 67.47 -5.44 -44.56
C ASN A 54 67.26 -6.49 -43.45
N GLU A 55 66.05 -7.05 -43.33
CA GLU A 55 65.70 -8.14 -42.42
C GLU A 55 66.65 -9.33 -42.61
N ARG A 56 66.85 -9.79 -43.86
CA ARG A 56 67.78 -10.90 -44.16
C ARG A 56 69.22 -10.60 -43.76
N VAL A 57 69.73 -9.39 -44.05
CA VAL A 57 71.09 -8.99 -43.68
C VAL A 57 71.26 -8.94 -42.16
N LEU A 58 70.28 -8.40 -41.44
CA LEU A 58 70.29 -8.34 -39.97
C LEU A 58 70.17 -9.73 -39.34
N ILE A 59 69.32 -10.63 -39.86
CA ILE A 59 69.25 -12.03 -39.43
C ILE A 59 70.60 -12.73 -39.65
N MET A 60 71.24 -12.55 -40.80
CA MET A 60 72.55 -13.14 -41.08
C MET A 60 73.64 -12.65 -40.11
N GLU A 61 73.67 -11.36 -39.77
CA GLU A 61 74.62 -10.81 -38.79
C GLU A 61 74.29 -11.27 -37.36
N LEU A 62 73.01 -11.40 -37.01
CA LEU A 62 72.57 -11.91 -35.72
C LEU A 62 72.92 -13.39 -35.55
N GLU A 63 72.75 -14.20 -36.60
CA GLU A 63 73.28 -15.56 -36.63
C GLU A 63 74.82 -15.58 -36.56
N ARG A 64 75.52 -14.64 -37.21
CA ARG A 64 76.99 -14.53 -37.11
C ARG A 64 77.43 -14.22 -35.69
N LEU A 65 76.75 -13.32 -35.00
CA LEU A 65 76.97 -12.97 -33.59
C LEU A 65 76.66 -14.16 -32.65
N LYS A 66 75.54 -14.88 -32.89
CA LYS A 66 75.20 -16.13 -32.18
C LYS A 66 76.28 -17.19 -32.38
N ARG A 67 76.71 -17.46 -33.62
CA ARG A 67 77.80 -18.40 -33.95
C ARG A 67 79.13 -17.99 -33.30
N ARG A 68 79.41 -16.69 -33.13
CA ARG A 68 80.59 -16.19 -32.40
C ARG A 68 80.52 -16.34 -30.87
N GLY A 69 79.36 -16.64 -30.30
CA GLY A 69 79.17 -16.82 -28.85
C GLY A 69 79.49 -18.23 -28.32
N GLY A 70 79.56 -19.23 -29.21
CA GLY A 70 79.72 -20.65 -28.86
C GLY A 70 81.16 -21.17 -28.98
N GLY A 71 82.07 -20.69 -28.13
CA GLY A 71 83.45 -21.17 -28.07
C GLY A 71 83.99 -21.23 -26.64
N SER A 72 84.61 -22.35 -26.26
CA SER A 72 85.07 -22.61 -24.88
C SER A 72 86.54 -23.03 -24.84
N VAL A 73 87.42 -22.09 -24.49
CA VAL A 73 88.74 -22.33 -23.93
C VAL A 73 88.94 -21.35 -22.76
N ALA A 74 89.61 -21.78 -21.69
CA ALA A 74 89.79 -20.98 -20.49
C ALA A 74 90.95 -19.98 -20.59
N GLY A 75 90.83 -18.82 -19.95
CA GLY A 75 91.92 -17.85 -19.80
C GLY A 75 91.47 -16.39 -19.70
N THR A 76 91.60 -15.82 -18.50
CA THR A 76 91.83 -14.38 -18.24
C THR A 76 90.69 -13.37 -18.46
N THR A 77 90.38 -12.63 -17.37
CA THR A 77 89.62 -11.35 -17.28
C THR A 77 88.18 -11.25 -17.82
N ASN A 78 87.26 -10.96 -16.90
CA ASN A 78 85.86 -10.64 -17.19
C ASN A 78 85.68 -9.22 -17.78
N ASN A 79 84.81 -9.09 -18.80
CA ASN A 79 83.76 -8.02 -18.87
C ASN A 79 82.90 -8.05 -20.16
N GLY A 80 83.30 -8.75 -21.23
CA GLY A 80 82.62 -8.64 -22.54
C GLY A 80 81.25 -9.32 -22.70
N ARG A 81 80.92 -10.35 -21.90
CA ARG A 81 79.82 -11.30 -22.22
C ARG A 81 78.39 -10.76 -22.04
N THR A 82 78.15 -9.76 -21.18
CA THR A 82 76.82 -9.16 -21.00
C THR A 82 76.44 -8.25 -22.15
N SER A 83 77.41 -7.48 -22.69
CA SER A 83 77.20 -6.58 -23.81
C SER A 83 76.73 -7.31 -25.07
N GLN A 84 77.37 -8.45 -25.42
CA GLN A 84 76.96 -9.23 -26.60
C GLN A 84 75.54 -9.79 -26.50
N LYS A 85 75.11 -10.32 -25.33
CA LYS A 85 73.71 -10.78 -25.16
C LYS A 85 72.71 -9.63 -25.29
N LYS A 86 73.06 -8.44 -24.81
CA LYS A 86 72.21 -7.25 -24.95
C LYS A 86 72.17 -6.77 -26.39
N ALA A 87 73.30 -6.77 -27.10
CA ALA A 87 73.36 -6.44 -28.52
C ALA A 87 72.56 -7.43 -29.39
N THR A 88 72.61 -8.74 -29.12
CA THR A 88 71.75 -9.70 -29.83
C THR A 88 70.27 -9.50 -29.49
N SER A 89 69.91 -9.25 -28.23
CA SER A 89 68.52 -8.99 -27.82
C SER A 89 67.96 -7.73 -28.51
N ASN A 90 68.74 -6.64 -28.55
CA ASN A 90 68.35 -5.41 -29.23
C ASN A 90 68.23 -5.59 -30.75
N LEU A 91 69.05 -6.47 -31.36
CA LEU A 91 68.93 -6.84 -32.77
C LEU A 91 67.69 -7.74 -33.02
N GLU A 92 67.35 -8.64 -32.11
CA GLU A 92 66.12 -9.46 -32.20
C GLU A 92 64.88 -8.56 -32.12
N GLU A 93 64.87 -7.60 -31.18
CA GLU A 93 63.83 -6.58 -31.04
C GLU A 93 63.71 -5.67 -32.28
N HIS A 94 64.85 -5.22 -32.83
CA HIS A 94 64.85 -4.38 -34.03
C HIS A 94 64.38 -5.15 -35.29
N ILE A 95 64.75 -6.42 -35.44
CA ILE A 95 64.23 -7.29 -36.51
C ILE A 95 62.73 -7.52 -36.34
N ALA A 96 62.24 -7.74 -35.12
CA ALA A 96 60.81 -7.87 -34.87
C ALA A 96 60.03 -6.60 -35.27
N GLY A 97 60.57 -5.41 -34.98
CA GLY A 97 60.02 -4.14 -35.46
C GLY A 97 60.00 -4.02 -36.99
N LEU A 98 61.09 -4.40 -37.68
CA LEU A 98 61.16 -4.38 -39.14
C LEU A 98 60.19 -5.39 -39.80
N VAL A 99 59.96 -6.54 -39.16
CA VAL A 99 58.94 -7.53 -39.56
C VAL A 99 57.53 -6.96 -39.42
N GLN A 100 57.24 -6.26 -38.31
CA GLN A 100 55.95 -5.63 -38.07
C GLN A 100 55.66 -4.50 -39.06
N ASP A 101 56.66 -3.63 -39.33
CA ASP A 101 56.61 -2.62 -40.40
C ASP A 101 56.33 -3.25 -41.76
N ARG A 102 57.11 -4.28 -42.13
CA ARG A 102 56.97 -5.00 -43.41
C ARG A 102 55.56 -5.52 -43.63
N ASP A 103 54.97 -6.14 -42.61
CA ASP A 103 53.65 -6.77 -42.72
C ASP A 103 52.50 -5.75 -42.63
N TYR A 104 52.71 -4.62 -41.93
CA TYR A 104 51.83 -3.44 -42.05
C TYR A 104 51.80 -2.89 -43.49
N TRP A 105 52.97 -2.69 -44.12
CA TRP A 105 53.03 -2.19 -45.50
C TRP A 105 52.45 -3.18 -46.52
N LYS A 106 52.56 -4.50 -46.29
CA LYS A 106 51.83 -5.51 -47.09
C LYS A 106 50.33 -5.31 -46.98
N GLY A 107 49.77 -5.20 -45.77
CA GLY A 107 48.35 -4.94 -45.56
C GLY A 107 47.85 -3.67 -46.28
N GLN A 108 48.68 -2.62 -46.33
CA GLN A 108 48.38 -1.41 -47.11
C GLN A 108 48.43 -1.62 -48.63
N VAL A 109 49.33 -2.48 -49.13
CA VAL A 109 49.39 -2.90 -50.55
C VAL A 109 48.22 -3.80 -50.92
N ASP A 110 47.78 -4.68 -50.02
CA ASP A 110 46.63 -5.56 -50.23
C ASP A 110 45.32 -4.74 -50.25
N LEU A 111 45.17 -3.77 -49.35
CA LEU A 111 44.07 -2.80 -49.36
C LEU A 111 44.03 -1.98 -50.66
N LEU A 112 45.17 -1.44 -51.10
CA LEU A 112 45.26 -0.75 -52.39
C LEU A 112 44.96 -1.68 -53.57
N SER A 113 45.30 -2.97 -53.46
CA SER A 113 44.98 -3.98 -54.48
C SER A 113 43.48 -4.29 -54.55
N GLN A 114 42.79 -4.33 -53.40
CA GLN A 114 41.33 -4.45 -53.34
C GLN A 114 40.63 -3.22 -53.92
N MET A 115 41.11 -2.00 -53.62
CA MET A 115 40.59 -0.76 -54.19
C MET A 115 40.79 -0.68 -55.71
N LEU A 116 41.94 -1.14 -56.22
CA LEU A 116 42.20 -1.22 -57.67
C LEU A 116 41.36 -2.30 -58.37
N ALA A 117 40.97 -3.37 -57.66
CA ALA A 117 40.15 -4.45 -58.20
C ALA A 117 38.65 -4.11 -58.30
N CYS A 118 38.13 -3.15 -57.53
CA CYS A 118 36.71 -2.78 -57.50
C CYS A 118 36.49 -1.26 -57.35
N PRO A 119 36.57 -0.47 -58.44
CA PRO A 119 36.44 1.00 -58.38
C PRO A 119 35.05 1.56 -58.01
N SER A 120 34.03 0.71 -57.85
CA SER A 120 32.61 1.12 -57.85
C SER A 120 31.93 1.28 -56.48
N ILE A 121 32.60 0.97 -55.35
CA ILE A 121 31.96 0.94 -54.02
C ILE A 121 32.79 1.63 -52.92
N VAL A 122 32.86 2.97 -52.94
CA VAL A 122 33.08 3.79 -51.73
C VAL A 122 32.27 5.09 -51.83
N GLY A 123 31.19 5.22 -51.06
CA GLY A 123 30.24 6.31 -51.32
C GLY A 123 29.19 6.64 -50.26
N LEU A 124 29.49 6.59 -48.94
CA LEU A 124 29.01 7.54 -47.92
C LEU A 124 29.63 7.23 -46.54
N ARG A 125 29.49 8.13 -45.55
CA ARG A 125 30.01 8.01 -44.17
C ARG A 125 28.99 8.48 -43.13
N ASN A 126 28.99 7.90 -41.92
CA ASN A 126 29.35 8.55 -40.64
C ASN A 126 28.72 7.92 -39.37
N ALA A 127 29.37 8.22 -38.22
CA ALA A 127 28.84 8.30 -36.84
C ALA A 127 28.52 7.02 -36.01
N LYS A 128 29.36 6.86 -34.98
CA LYS A 128 29.26 6.12 -33.69
C LYS A 128 28.07 6.66 -32.79
N PRO A 129 27.72 6.15 -31.57
CA PRO A 129 28.61 5.50 -30.57
C PRO A 129 28.06 4.51 -29.49
N LEU A 130 28.99 4.00 -28.64
CA LEU A 130 28.84 3.42 -27.26
C LEU A 130 28.09 2.05 -27.11
N SER A 131 28.67 1.00 -26.49
CA SER A 131 28.82 0.68 -25.03
C SER A 131 27.57 -0.05 -24.44
N THR A 132 27.61 -1.04 -23.53
CA THR A 132 28.62 -1.44 -22.51
C THR A 132 28.42 -2.91 -22.03
N GLY A 133 29.45 -3.52 -21.40
CA GLY A 133 29.36 -4.44 -20.23
C GLY A 133 28.63 -5.80 -20.37
N SER A 134 29.26 -6.99 -20.31
CA SER A 134 30.24 -7.58 -19.36
C SER A 134 29.67 -8.08 -18.02
N ARG A 135 30.01 -9.33 -17.65
CA ARG A 135 29.84 -9.91 -16.30
C ARG A 135 31.17 -10.48 -15.80
N ILE A 136 31.62 -9.99 -14.64
CA ILE A 136 32.34 -10.70 -13.57
C ILE A 136 33.62 -11.48 -13.96
N GLY A 137 34.79 -10.99 -13.52
CA GLY A 137 36.07 -11.72 -13.59
C GLY A 137 37.25 -10.95 -12.98
N SER A 138 37.70 -11.36 -11.78
CA SER A 138 38.69 -10.64 -10.95
C SER A 138 40.09 -10.52 -11.54
N ALA A 139 40.80 -9.45 -11.14
CA ALA A 139 42.25 -9.25 -11.36
C ALA A 139 43.08 -9.84 -10.18
N PRO A 140 44.41 -9.59 -10.03
CA PRO A 140 45.47 -9.19 -10.99
C PRO A 140 46.75 -10.08 -10.91
N LYS A 141 47.80 -9.80 -11.71
CA LYS A 141 49.21 -9.93 -11.25
C LYS A 141 50.28 -9.23 -12.12
N LEU A 142 50.83 -8.14 -11.57
CA LEU A 142 52.23 -7.66 -11.56
C LEU A 142 53.13 -7.52 -12.82
N SER A 143 53.84 -6.37 -12.82
CA SER A 143 55.11 -6.01 -13.52
C SER A 143 55.09 -5.85 -15.06
N ARG A 144 55.68 -4.84 -15.73
CA ARG A 144 56.47 -3.58 -15.46
C ARG A 144 57.84 -3.55 -16.18
N SER A 145 57.82 -3.14 -17.44
CA SER A 145 58.91 -2.44 -18.17
C SER A 145 58.33 -2.00 -19.53
N LYS A 146 58.26 -0.75 -19.98
CA LYS A 146 59.02 0.52 -19.79
C LYS A 146 60.18 0.76 -20.78
N SER A 147 59.86 0.81 -22.08
CA SER A 147 60.61 1.51 -23.14
C SER A 147 59.79 1.57 -24.44
N GLN A 148 60.03 2.45 -25.42
CA GLN A 148 60.54 3.84 -25.39
C GLN A 148 60.43 4.46 -26.81
N ARG A 149 59.65 5.56 -26.97
CA ARG A 149 59.70 6.49 -28.13
C ARG A 149 59.36 5.88 -29.52
N GLU A 150 59.17 6.64 -30.60
CA GLU A 150 58.60 7.99 -30.84
C GLU A 150 58.12 7.99 -32.30
N SER A 151 57.06 8.74 -32.64
CA SER A 151 56.78 9.06 -34.05
C SER A 151 55.91 10.31 -34.20
N GLN A 152 56.44 11.24 -35.00
CA GLN A 152 55.72 12.26 -35.77
C GLN A 152 55.04 13.40 -34.99
N HIS A 153 55.82 14.48 -34.84
CA HIS A 153 55.38 15.86 -35.05
C HIS A 153 54.15 16.00 -35.98
N LYS A 154 53.23 16.92 -35.66
CA LYS A 154 53.29 18.30 -36.18
C LYS A 154 52.28 19.26 -35.51
N ILE A 155 52.54 20.56 -35.70
CA ILE A 155 51.71 21.74 -35.34
C ILE A 155 51.69 22.09 -33.84
N GLU A 156 52.50 23.10 -33.46
CA GLU A 156 52.23 24.19 -32.48
C GLU A 156 53.49 24.96 -32.02
N GLU A 157 54.29 25.42 -33.00
CA GLU A 157 54.71 26.83 -33.05
C GLU A 157 53.66 27.48 -33.98
N ASP A 158 53.04 28.66 -33.74
CA ASP A 158 53.53 29.86 -33.05
C ASP A 158 52.57 30.47 -32.02
N ASN A 159 53.08 30.83 -30.82
CA ASN A 159 52.63 32.04 -30.09
C ASN A 159 53.57 32.52 -28.95
N LYS A 160 54.90 32.45 -29.13
CA LYS A 160 55.87 32.97 -28.13
C LYS A 160 57.07 33.71 -28.76
N ALA A 161 56.82 34.85 -29.39
CA ALA A 161 57.88 35.70 -29.94
C ALA A 161 57.61 37.21 -29.86
N LEU A 162 57.22 37.76 -28.69
CA LEU A 162 57.49 39.18 -28.34
C LEU A 162 57.16 39.53 -26.87
N GLN A 163 58.12 39.30 -25.94
CA GLN A 163 58.39 40.19 -24.77
C GLN A 163 59.59 39.73 -23.91
N VAL A 164 60.81 39.99 -24.39
CA VAL A 164 61.98 40.18 -23.53
C VAL A 164 62.53 41.58 -23.76
N ALA A 165 61.90 42.59 -23.13
CA ALA A 165 62.44 43.94 -22.95
C ALA A 165 61.50 44.85 -22.12
N ARG A 166 61.38 44.63 -20.80
CA ARG A 166 61.03 45.68 -19.81
C ARG A 166 61.15 45.22 -18.35
N ARG A 167 62.29 45.56 -17.74
CA ARG A 167 62.34 45.99 -16.34
C ARG A 167 63.12 47.29 -16.27
N GLU A 168 62.45 48.34 -15.78
CA GLU A 168 63.02 49.58 -15.25
C GLU A 168 63.81 50.45 -16.27
N VAL A 169 64.03 51.77 -16.08
CA VAL A 169 63.88 52.66 -14.92
C VAL A 169 62.95 53.86 -15.22
N ARG A 170 62.44 54.47 -14.14
CA ARG A 170 61.58 55.68 -14.03
C ARG A 170 62.14 56.91 -14.78
N HIS A 171 61.28 57.73 -15.42
CA HIS A 171 60.94 59.11 -15.01
C HIS A 171 59.98 59.85 -15.98
N MET A 172 59.61 61.08 -15.59
CA MET A 172 58.50 61.93 -16.08
C MET A 172 58.60 62.56 -17.49
N LYS A 173 57.40 62.94 -17.98
CA LYS A 173 57.04 64.18 -18.76
C LYS A 173 57.12 64.22 -20.30
N CYS A 174 55.92 64.50 -20.86
CA CYS A 174 55.61 65.49 -21.91
C CYS A 174 55.78 65.18 -23.42
N ARG A 175 54.63 65.37 -24.10
CA ARG A 175 54.41 66.06 -25.40
C ARG A 175 54.82 65.41 -26.74
N ASN A 176 53.76 65.16 -27.51
CA ASN A 176 53.53 65.60 -28.90
C ASN A 176 54.17 64.87 -30.10
N SER A 177 53.30 64.67 -31.09
CA SER A 177 53.46 64.37 -32.51
C SER A 177 54.30 65.43 -33.28
N PRO A 178 54.55 65.30 -34.62
CA PRO A 178 54.02 64.29 -35.58
C PRO A 178 55.03 63.75 -36.63
N GLY A 179 54.57 62.84 -37.52
CA GLY A 179 54.86 63.03 -38.96
C GLY A 179 55.26 61.83 -39.82
N THR A 180 54.51 61.67 -40.93
CA THR A 180 54.97 61.25 -42.28
C THR A 180 55.04 59.75 -42.62
N ALA A 181 54.31 59.37 -43.69
CA ALA A 181 54.37 58.09 -44.41
C ALA A 181 54.88 58.32 -45.85
N PRO A 182 55.08 57.28 -46.71
CA PRO A 182 53.96 56.76 -47.52
C PRO A 182 54.00 55.27 -47.95
N PHE A 183 52.86 54.81 -48.49
CA PHE A 183 52.55 53.72 -49.47
C PHE A 183 53.67 52.78 -50.00
N THR A 184 53.41 51.49 -50.31
CA THR A 184 52.27 50.87 -51.06
C THR A 184 51.67 49.64 -50.31
N ARG A 185 50.44 49.13 -50.51
CA ARG A 185 49.38 49.07 -51.57
C ARG A 185 49.42 47.85 -52.53
N SER A 186 48.78 46.77 -52.10
CA SER A 186 47.88 45.85 -52.84
C SER A 186 47.08 45.06 -51.78
N GLN A 187 45.74 44.98 -51.78
CA GLN A 187 44.87 44.13 -52.63
C GLN A 187 45.22 42.62 -52.51
N SER A 188 44.30 41.70 -52.17
CA SER A 188 42.82 41.80 -52.13
C SER A 188 42.08 40.68 -51.33
N LEU A 189 40.89 41.06 -50.82
CA LEU A 189 39.67 40.23 -50.63
C LEU A 189 39.62 39.16 -49.50
N PRO A 190 38.41 38.68 -49.08
CA PRO A 190 38.14 38.36 -47.68
C PRO A 190 38.06 36.86 -47.34
N ARG A 191 38.07 36.58 -46.03
CA ARG A 191 37.48 35.38 -45.43
C ARG A 191 36.46 35.77 -44.36
N GLU A 192 35.20 35.41 -44.60
CA GLU A 192 34.22 35.21 -43.54
C GLU A 192 34.56 33.92 -42.75
N ASN A 193 33.83 33.64 -41.68
CA ASN A 193 33.96 32.45 -40.81
C ASN A 193 35.10 32.42 -39.76
N GLN A 194 35.46 33.53 -39.12
CA GLN A 194 36.23 33.51 -37.84
C GLN A 194 35.65 34.36 -36.69
N SER A 195 34.60 35.16 -36.93
CA SER A 195 34.11 36.19 -35.98
C SER A 195 33.43 35.68 -34.69
N TYR A 196 33.09 34.39 -34.56
CA TYR A 196 32.32 33.88 -33.41
C TYR A 196 33.23 33.29 -32.33
N GLU A 197 34.26 32.53 -32.72
CA GLU A 197 35.19 31.87 -31.78
C GLU A 197 36.08 32.91 -31.07
N GLU A 198 36.66 33.87 -31.79
CA GLU A 198 37.44 34.97 -31.18
C GLU A 198 36.62 35.79 -30.17
N SER A 199 35.30 35.93 -30.40
CA SER A 199 34.38 36.65 -29.52
C SER A 199 34.10 35.88 -28.23
N LEU A 200 33.84 34.57 -28.34
CA LEU A 200 33.69 33.64 -27.21
C LEU A 200 34.98 33.49 -26.39
N GLU A 201 36.13 33.46 -27.04
CA GLU A 201 37.43 33.41 -26.38
C GLU A 201 37.74 34.74 -25.67
N ASN A 202 37.48 35.89 -26.31
CA ASN A 202 37.51 37.19 -25.64
C ASN A 202 36.57 37.26 -24.43
N GLN A 203 35.41 36.61 -24.48
CA GLN A 203 34.47 36.57 -23.35
C GLN A 203 35.01 35.72 -22.20
N LYS A 204 35.57 34.54 -22.47
CA LYS A 204 36.24 33.68 -21.45
C LYS A 204 37.40 34.40 -20.79
N LEU A 205 38.33 34.97 -21.58
CA LEU A 205 39.49 35.70 -21.09
C LEU A 205 39.12 36.94 -20.26
N ARG A 206 37.94 37.55 -20.50
CA ARG A 206 37.40 38.63 -19.66
C ARG A 206 36.90 38.12 -18.31
N LEU A 207 36.21 36.98 -18.29
CA LEU A 207 35.72 36.34 -17.06
C LEU A 207 36.90 35.87 -16.19
N GLU A 208 37.85 35.13 -16.76
CA GLU A 208 39.05 34.65 -16.05
C GLU A 208 39.87 35.80 -15.45
N ARG A 209 40.06 36.89 -16.22
CA ARG A 209 40.69 38.14 -15.74
C ARG A 209 39.96 38.72 -14.53
N ASP A 210 38.63 38.76 -14.55
CA ASP A 210 37.84 39.39 -13.50
C ASP A 210 37.70 38.49 -12.26
N GLU A 211 37.68 37.16 -12.44
CA GLU A 211 37.81 36.18 -11.34
C GLU A 211 39.17 36.27 -10.65
N LEU A 212 40.27 36.37 -11.42
CA LEU A 212 41.62 36.60 -10.90
C LEU A 212 41.70 37.93 -10.12
N ARG A 213 41.08 39.00 -10.63
CA ARG A 213 40.96 40.29 -9.92
C ARG A 213 40.12 40.18 -8.64
N MET A 214 39.05 39.39 -8.64
CA MET A 214 38.24 39.12 -7.45
C MET A 214 38.96 38.24 -6.42
N MET A 215 39.88 37.37 -6.83
CA MET A 215 40.76 36.65 -5.90
C MET A 215 41.84 37.57 -5.33
N LEU A 216 42.47 38.41 -6.16
CA LEU A 216 43.50 39.36 -5.73
C LEU A 216 42.94 40.36 -4.69
N ASN A 217 41.76 40.96 -4.95
CA ASN A 217 41.04 41.80 -3.98
C ASN A 217 40.73 41.08 -2.66
N ARG A 218 40.47 39.76 -2.69
CA ARG A 218 40.22 38.96 -1.48
C ARG A 218 41.51 38.74 -0.68
N PHE A 219 42.64 38.54 -1.33
CA PHE A 219 43.94 38.49 -0.65
C PHE A 219 44.35 39.84 -0.07
N GLU A 220 44.16 40.95 -0.79
CA GLU A 220 44.43 42.31 -0.30
C GLU A 220 43.60 42.64 0.95
N LYS A 221 42.29 42.35 0.95
CA LYS A 221 41.45 42.50 2.15
C LYS A 221 41.93 41.66 3.32
N ARG A 222 42.28 40.39 3.09
CA ARG A 222 42.76 39.50 4.15
C ARG A 222 44.11 39.94 4.72
N ILE A 223 44.99 40.53 3.91
CA ILE A 223 46.23 41.16 4.36
C ILE A 223 45.92 42.41 5.21
N GLN A 224 44.96 43.23 4.82
CA GLN A 224 44.53 44.39 5.60
C GLN A 224 43.92 43.99 6.96
N GLU A 225 43.11 42.93 7.00
CA GLU A 225 42.57 42.36 8.24
C GLU A 225 43.69 41.86 9.18
N ILE A 226 44.69 41.15 8.64
CA ILE A 226 45.87 40.71 9.41
C ILE A 226 46.66 41.90 9.96
N GLN A 227 46.87 42.95 9.16
CA GLN A 227 47.55 44.18 9.61
C GLN A 227 46.77 44.89 10.73
N ASN A 228 45.44 44.99 10.61
CA ASN A 228 44.58 45.58 11.63
C ASN A 228 44.64 44.78 12.94
N ASN A 229 44.57 43.44 12.86
CA ASN A 229 44.65 42.56 14.04
C ASN A 229 46.01 42.68 14.75
N VAL A 230 47.12 42.80 14.01
CA VAL A 230 48.45 43.04 14.59
C VAL A 230 48.54 44.40 15.30
N GLN A 231 47.86 45.43 14.80
CA GLN A 231 47.77 46.73 15.50
C GLN A 231 46.95 46.63 16.79
N THR A 232 45.82 45.92 16.79
CA THR A 232 45.00 45.71 17.99
C THR A 232 45.76 44.93 19.06
N LEU A 233 46.34 43.77 18.72
CA LEU A 233 47.15 42.96 19.62
C LEU A 233 48.39 43.70 20.16
N THR A 234 48.92 44.66 19.38
CA THR A 234 50.00 45.55 19.85
C THR A 234 49.51 46.52 20.92
N LYS A 235 48.35 47.16 20.73
CA LYS A 235 47.73 48.04 21.74
C LYS A 235 47.40 47.29 23.02
N GLU A 236 46.72 46.15 22.92
CA GLU A 236 46.33 45.31 24.06
C GLU A 236 47.55 44.91 24.91
N ARG A 237 48.65 44.51 24.26
CA ARG A 237 49.92 44.19 24.93
C ARG A 237 50.55 45.43 25.60
N ASP A 238 50.50 46.60 24.96
CA ASP A 238 51.04 47.83 25.53
C ASP A 238 50.18 48.37 26.69
N ASP A 239 48.85 48.18 26.66
CA ASP A 239 47.92 48.51 27.75
C ASP A 239 48.05 47.54 28.94
N MET A 240 48.22 46.24 28.70
CA MET A 240 48.53 45.28 29.77
C MET A 240 49.88 45.58 30.45
N ASN A 241 50.88 46.05 29.69
CA ASN A 241 52.15 46.52 30.26
C ASN A 241 51.99 47.77 31.15
N ARG A 242 51.08 48.70 30.81
CA ARG A 242 50.73 49.85 31.67
C ARG A 242 50.13 49.36 32.99
N LEU A 243 49.06 48.56 32.93
CA LEU A 243 48.35 48.05 34.10
C LEU A 243 49.26 47.26 35.05
N TYR A 244 50.19 46.45 34.52
CA TYR A 244 51.20 45.75 35.32
C TYR A 244 52.19 46.71 36.01
N THR A 245 52.55 47.80 35.35
CA THR A 245 53.43 48.85 35.91
C THR A 245 52.72 49.62 37.03
N ASP A 246 51.45 49.98 36.83
CA ASP A 246 50.65 50.71 37.82
C ASP A 246 50.36 49.86 39.07
N ALA A 247 49.98 48.58 38.88
CA ALA A 247 49.80 47.65 39.99
C ALA A 247 51.07 47.46 40.83
N LYS A 248 52.25 47.42 40.17
CA LYS A 248 53.54 47.38 40.86
C LYS A 248 53.80 48.64 41.69
N ASN A 249 53.40 49.81 41.22
CA ASN A 249 53.57 51.07 41.95
C ASN A 249 52.67 51.14 43.19
N GLU A 250 51.43 50.66 43.12
CA GLU A 250 50.48 50.73 44.25
C GLU A 250 50.90 49.86 45.45
N ILE A 251 51.49 48.69 45.18
CA ILE A 251 52.04 47.78 46.21
C ILE A 251 53.17 48.43 47.03
N HIS A 252 53.88 49.41 46.47
CA HIS A 252 54.92 50.14 47.21
C HIS A 252 54.34 51.22 48.14
N LYS A 253 53.15 51.78 47.84
CA LYS A 253 52.49 52.75 48.73
C LYS A 253 51.94 52.08 49.99
N LEU A 254 51.22 50.98 49.82
CA LEU A 254 50.52 50.29 50.91
C LEU A 254 51.46 49.73 51.99
N HIS A 255 52.73 49.43 51.65
CA HIS A 255 53.76 49.08 52.61
C HIS A 255 54.25 50.28 53.45
N HIS A 256 54.08 51.51 52.98
CA HIS A 256 54.48 52.71 53.70
C HIS A 256 53.42 53.10 54.74
N ASP A 257 52.14 53.15 54.33
CA ASP A 257 51.00 53.56 55.18
C ASP A 257 50.82 52.66 56.42
N LEU A 258 51.18 51.37 56.33
CA LEU A 258 51.12 50.43 57.44
C LEU A 258 52.18 50.67 58.54
N TYR A 259 53.23 51.44 58.26
CA TYR A 259 54.32 51.68 59.22
C TYR A 259 53.95 52.72 60.28
N ASP A 260 53.11 53.70 59.94
CA ASP A 260 52.83 54.87 60.79
C ASP A 260 51.74 54.61 61.85
N VAL A 261 50.85 53.64 61.63
CA VAL A 261 49.64 53.42 62.45
C VAL A 261 49.94 52.78 63.82
N GLN A 262 51.10 52.15 64.01
CA GLN A 262 51.38 51.28 65.16
C GLN A 262 51.67 52.01 66.50
N ASN A 263 51.79 53.34 66.52
CA ASN A 263 52.47 54.08 67.60
C ASN A 263 51.59 54.84 68.63
N ALA A 264 50.25 54.79 68.60
CA ALA A 264 49.44 55.72 69.41
C ALA A 264 48.16 55.16 70.09
N SER A 265 48.27 54.65 71.33
CA SER A 265 47.18 54.72 72.35
C SER A 265 47.57 54.19 73.74
N ASN A 266 47.44 55.00 74.80
CA ASN A 266 47.01 54.53 76.14
C ASN A 266 46.65 55.64 77.16
N ARG A 267 45.85 55.25 78.17
CA ARG A 267 45.55 55.90 79.49
C ARG A 267 44.65 57.17 79.57
N ARG A 268 43.63 57.09 80.45
CA ARG A 268 43.19 58.10 81.46
C ARG A 268 42.11 57.52 82.40
N ALA A 269 42.01 57.97 83.66
CA ALA A 269 40.94 57.61 84.61
C ALA A 269 40.88 58.50 85.89
N VAL A 270 39.72 58.43 86.61
CA VAL A 270 39.43 58.71 88.05
C VAL A 270 39.18 60.17 88.57
N SER A 271 38.17 60.30 89.46
CA SER A 271 37.84 61.34 90.48
C SER A 271 37.59 62.80 90.03
N GLN A 272 36.54 63.55 90.43
CA GLN A 272 35.40 63.46 91.38
C GLN A 272 35.59 63.91 92.86
N GLU A 273 35.45 65.22 93.09
CA GLU A 273 34.81 65.92 94.24
C GLU A 273 34.35 67.30 93.70
N SER A 274 33.24 67.96 94.08
CA SER A 274 32.55 68.08 95.37
C SER A 274 31.01 67.97 95.23
N ARG A 275 30.32 67.50 96.29
CA ARG A 275 28.97 66.92 96.19
C ARG A 275 27.76 67.84 96.38
N LEU A 276 27.94 69.11 96.76
CA LEU A 276 26.81 70.08 96.85
C LEU A 276 26.69 70.98 95.61
N GLN A 277 27.83 71.32 95.00
CA GLN A 277 27.88 71.54 93.55
C GLN A 277 27.23 70.32 92.89
N GLY A 278 27.66 69.10 93.27
CA GLY A 278 27.03 67.81 92.94
C GLY A 278 25.57 67.51 93.33
N ASP A 279 24.75 68.47 93.81
CA ASP A 279 23.29 68.36 93.96
C ASP A 279 22.55 69.29 92.97
N LEU A 280 22.99 70.54 92.83
CA LEU A 280 22.48 71.45 91.79
C LEU A 280 23.03 71.04 90.41
N ASP A 281 24.29 70.64 90.33
CA ASP A 281 24.83 69.80 89.25
C ASP A 281 24.18 68.41 89.20
N ARG A 282 23.45 67.91 90.21
CA ARG A 282 22.71 66.66 90.00
C ARG A 282 21.52 66.97 89.11
N ALA A 283 20.71 67.96 89.47
CA ALA A 283 19.62 68.42 88.60
C ALA A 283 20.13 68.95 87.24
N LEU A 284 21.24 69.71 87.19
CA LEU A 284 21.81 70.21 85.94
C LEU A 284 22.51 69.10 85.15
N ARG A 285 23.34 68.22 85.74
CA ARG A 285 23.89 67.07 85.00
C ARG A 285 22.81 66.07 84.63
N GLU A 286 21.69 65.98 85.35
CA GLU A 286 20.55 65.12 85.01
C GLU A 286 19.72 65.75 83.89
N ILE A 287 19.58 67.08 83.83
CA ILE A 287 19.02 67.79 82.67
C ILE A 287 19.98 67.76 81.48
N GLU A 288 21.29 67.94 81.67
CA GLU A 288 22.33 67.80 80.64
C GLU A 288 22.47 66.36 80.19
N GLN A 289 22.30 65.37 81.07
CA GLN A 289 22.33 63.94 80.74
C GLN A 289 21.03 63.53 80.06
N LEU A 290 19.85 63.98 80.50
CA LEU A 290 18.60 63.78 79.77
C LEU A 290 18.59 64.53 78.43
N THR A 291 19.29 65.67 78.33
CA THR A 291 19.49 66.40 77.07
C THR A 291 20.51 65.70 76.18
N ALA A 292 21.62 65.22 76.72
CA ALA A 292 22.62 64.43 75.98
C ALA A 292 22.12 63.02 75.65
N GLU A 293 21.19 62.45 76.41
CA GLU A 293 20.48 61.21 76.10
C GLU A 293 19.41 61.47 75.05
N LYS A 294 18.65 62.58 75.13
CA LYS A 294 17.75 63.04 74.07
C LYS A 294 18.50 63.36 72.78
N GLU A 295 19.67 63.97 72.84
CA GLU A 295 20.54 64.28 71.70
C GLU A 295 21.26 63.02 71.20
N SER A 296 21.65 62.10 72.08
CA SER A 296 22.16 60.78 71.71
C SER A 296 21.07 59.94 71.05
N LEU A 297 19.83 60.00 71.53
CA LEU A 297 18.67 59.34 70.93
C LEU A 297 18.28 60.02 69.61
N ALA A 298 18.32 61.35 69.51
CA ALA A 298 18.11 62.08 68.27
C ALA A 298 19.22 61.80 67.24
N ALA A 299 20.48 61.67 67.67
CA ALA A 299 21.61 61.28 66.82
C ALA A 299 21.56 59.80 66.44
N LYS A 300 21.14 58.90 67.34
CA LYS A 300 20.87 57.48 67.05
C LYS A 300 19.69 57.34 66.07
N TYR A 301 18.61 58.09 66.26
CA TYR A 301 17.44 58.10 65.39
C TYR A 301 17.77 58.70 64.03
N LYS A 302 18.48 59.83 63.98
CA LYS A 302 19.01 60.42 62.75
C LYS A 302 19.92 59.43 62.02
N LYS A 303 20.88 58.81 62.71
CA LYS A 303 21.77 57.79 62.13
C LYS A 303 20.99 56.55 61.67
N ALA A 304 19.96 56.11 62.41
CA ALA A 304 19.11 54.99 62.00
C ALA A 304 18.33 55.33 60.73
N ASN A 305 17.73 56.52 60.65
CA ASN A 305 17.02 57.03 59.47
C ASN A 305 17.98 57.29 58.28
N GLU A 306 19.23 57.69 58.53
CA GLU A 306 20.29 57.82 57.51
C GLU A 306 20.76 56.45 57.00
N MET A 307 20.89 55.44 57.87
CA MET A 307 21.17 54.06 57.47
C MET A 307 19.99 53.46 56.70
N GLU A 308 18.75 53.62 57.17
CA GLU A 308 17.54 53.18 56.49
C GLU A 308 17.37 53.85 55.11
N SER A 309 17.72 55.14 54.99
CA SER A 309 17.76 55.86 53.71
C SER A 309 18.86 55.33 52.79
N ALA A 310 20.06 55.06 53.32
CA ALA A 310 21.17 54.48 52.56
C ALA A 310 20.88 53.06 52.08
N ASP A 311 20.21 52.24 52.90
CA ASP A 311 19.82 50.88 52.55
C ASP A 311 18.61 50.86 51.60
N LYS A 312 17.64 51.77 51.74
CA LYS A 312 16.62 52.02 50.69
C LYS A 312 17.25 52.41 49.35
N LEU A 313 18.28 53.27 49.36
CA LEU A 313 19.01 53.66 48.15
C LEU A 313 19.82 52.50 47.56
N ARG A 314 20.38 51.61 48.40
CA ARG A 314 21.05 50.38 47.95
C ARG A 314 20.06 49.41 47.32
N HIS A 315 18.92 49.16 47.96
CA HIS A 315 17.88 48.29 47.42
C HIS A 315 17.25 48.87 46.14
N SER A 316 17.05 50.19 46.06
CA SER A 316 16.65 50.84 44.79
C SER A 316 17.66 50.55 43.68
N LYS A 317 18.96 50.83 43.90
CA LYS A 317 20.02 50.56 42.90
C LYS A 317 20.15 49.08 42.54
N GLN A 318 19.86 48.19 43.48
CA GLN A 318 19.82 46.75 43.24
C GLN A 318 18.61 46.36 42.38
N MET A 319 17.44 46.94 42.62
CA MET A 319 16.25 46.79 41.76
C MET A 319 16.51 47.37 40.36
N ASP A 320 17.01 48.60 40.25
CA ASP A 320 17.37 49.26 38.98
C ASP A 320 18.30 48.36 38.14
N TYR A 321 19.29 47.73 38.78
CA TYR A 321 20.22 46.79 38.15
C TYR A 321 19.54 45.47 37.76
N MET A 322 18.69 44.90 38.62
CA MET A 322 17.95 43.66 38.32
C MET A 322 16.95 43.86 37.18
N GLU A 323 16.21 44.97 37.17
CA GLU A 323 15.27 45.36 36.11
C GLU A 323 16.00 45.59 34.79
N LYS A 324 17.16 46.25 34.82
CA LYS A 324 18.00 46.41 33.62
C LYS A 324 18.51 45.07 33.10
N ALA A 325 19.04 44.20 33.96
CA ALA A 325 19.54 42.89 33.56
C ALA A 325 18.41 41.98 33.04
N LEU A 326 17.21 42.07 33.61
CA LEU A 326 16.01 41.40 33.10
C LEU A 326 15.59 41.93 31.72
N SER A 327 15.62 43.26 31.53
CA SER A 327 15.34 43.89 30.24
C SER A 327 16.33 43.42 29.16
N GLU A 328 17.64 43.46 29.45
CA GLU A 328 18.70 42.97 28.57
C GLU A 328 18.48 41.47 28.23
N ALA A 329 18.21 40.62 29.21
CA ALA A 329 17.90 39.21 28.99
C ALA A 329 16.60 38.97 28.17
N THR A 330 15.57 39.81 28.32
CA THR A 330 14.36 39.71 27.47
C THR A 330 14.63 40.13 26.03
N ASN A 331 15.47 41.15 25.80
CA ASN A 331 15.88 41.56 24.46
C ASN A 331 16.71 40.45 23.77
N GLU A 332 17.67 39.85 24.48
CA GLU A 332 18.45 38.71 23.98
C GLU A 332 17.55 37.51 23.63
N ARG A 333 16.58 37.18 24.50
CA ARG A 333 15.59 36.13 24.25
C ARG A 333 14.79 36.43 22.97
N ASP A 334 14.35 37.66 22.77
CA ASP A 334 13.50 38.04 21.64
C ASP A 334 14.29 38.15 20.33
N GLU A 335 15.58 38.52 20.38
CA GLU A 335 16.50 38.32 19.26
C GLU A 335 16.67 36.84 18.91
N VAL A 336 16.84 35.95 19.91
CA VAL A 336 16.99 34.50 19.68
C VAL A 336 15.71 33.91 19.09
N ILE A 337 14.53 34.28 19.60
CA ILE A 337 13.23 33.90 19.02
C ILE A 337 13.12 34.40 17.57
N THR A 338 13.56 35.63 17.29
CA THR A 338 13.56 36.20 15.93
C THR A 338 14.51 35.45 15.00
N ARG A 339 15.73 35.10 15.45
CA ARG A 339 16.68 34.26 14.70
C ARG A 339 16.13 32.86 14.44
N ILE A 340 15.49 32.23 15.43
CA ILE A 340 14.81 30.93 15.25
C ILE A 340 13.67 31.06 14.22
N GLY A 341 12.87 32.12 14.26
CA GLY A 341 11.80 32.40 13.29
C GLY A 341 12.31 32.73 11.87
N GLN A 342 13.56 33.15 11.71
CA GLN A 342 14.23 33.27 10.41
C GLN A 342 14.78 31.92 9.92
N LEU A 343 15.41 31.15 10.82
CA LEU A 343 15.96 29.82 10.49
C LEU A 343 14.86 28.80 10.14
N LYS A 344 13.70 28.84 10.82
CA LYS A 344 12.54 28.00 10.48
C LYS A 344 12.03 28.27 9.05
N ARG A 345 11.77 29.53 8.71
CA ARG A 345 11.37 29.92 7.34
C ARG A 345 12.40 29.52 6.29
N ARG A 346 13.70 29.66 6.59
CA ARG A 346 14.77 29.20 5.68
C ARG A 346 14.82 27.68 5.55
N LEU A 347 14.46 26.93 6.59
CA LEU A 347 14.28 25.47 6.53
C LEU A 347 13.06 25.09 5.68
N GLU A 348 11.92 25.77 5.86
CA GLU A 348 10.70 25.61 5.07
C GLU A 348 10.95 25.92 3.58
N GLU A 349 11.67 27.00 3.28
CA GLU A 349 12.14 27.35 1.93
C GLU A 349 13.06 26.28 1.34
N LEU A 350 14.01 25.75 2.11
CA LEU A 350 14.92 24.69 1.65
C LEU A 350 14.17 23.36 1.41
N GLN A 351 13.20 23.01 2.26
CA GLN A 351 12.34 21.83 2.10
C GLN A 351 11.43 21.95 0.88
N ALA A 352 10.83 23.12 0.64
CA ALA A 352 10.04 23.39 -0.57
C ALA A 352 10.90 23.30 -1.85
N ASN A 353 12.13 23.82 -1.81
CA ASN A 353 13.08 23.69 -2.92
C ASN A 353 13.52 22.23 -3.13
N GLN A 354 13.76 21.46 -2.05
CA GLN A 354 14.07 20.04 -2.13
C GLN A 354 12.93 19.25 -2.78
N MET A 355 11.68 19.44 -2.35
CA MET A 355 10.51 18.80 -2.99
C MET A 355 10.41 19.16 -4.49
N GLN A 356 10.66 20.41 -4.88
CA GLN A 356 10.67 20.78 -6.31
C GLN A 356 11.80 20.10 -7.10
N ILE A 357 12.98 19.89 -6.48
CA ILE A 357 14.09 19.17 -7.11
C ILE A 357 13.74 17.68 -7.24
N GLU A 358 13.18 17.06 -6.20
CA GLU A 358 12.73 15.66 -6.21
C GLU A 358 11.60 15.43 -7.22
N GLN A 359 10.62 16.33 -7.31
CA GLN A 359 9.57 16.29 -8.34
C GLN A 359 10.15 16.39 -9.76
N ARG A 360 11.08 17.34 -10.00
CA ARG A 360 11.74 17.49 -11.32
C ARG A 360 12.64 16.28 -11.66
N LEU A 361 13.27 15.65 -10.67
CA LEU A 361 14.03 14.41 -10.86
C LEU A 361 13.09 13.24 -11.18
N ASN A 362 11.97 13.11 -10.48
CA ASN A 362 10.98 12.06 -10.75
C ASN A 362 10.33 12.23 -12.13
N GLU A 363 9.96 13.45 -12.52
CA GLU A 363 9.54 13.76 -13.90
C GLU A 363 10.60 13.37 -14.94
N ARG A 364 11.87 13.68 -14.67
CA ARG A 364 12.98 13.37 -15.59
C ARG A 364 13.25 11.87 -15.67
N ASN A 365 13.16 11.16 -14.56
CA ASN A 365 13.27 9.71 -14.49
C ASN A 365 12.12 9.02 -15.20
N GLU A 366 10.88 9.52 -15.08
CA GLU A 366 9.72 8.99 -15.79
C GLU A 366 9.78 9.27 -17.31
N LYS A 367 10.28 10.45 -17.71
CA LYS A 367 10.58 10.75 -19.13
C LYS A 367 11.70 9.85 -19.68
N LEU A 368 12.73 9.56 -18.88
CA LEU A 368 13.80 8.63 -19.24
C LEU A 368 13.28 7.18 -19.34
N ARG A 369 12.45 6.75 -18.39
CA ARG A 369 11.79 5.43 -18.36
C ARG A 369 10.94 5.22 -19.61
N LYS A 370 10.09 6.18 -19.96
CA LYS A 370 9.32 6.17 -21.22
C LYS A 370 10.21 6.07 -22.45
N SER A 371 11.27 6.88 -22.53
CA SER A 371 12.23 6.81 -23.66
C SER A 371 12.99 5.48 -23.76
N VAL A 372 13.25 4.82 -22.63
CA VAL A 372 13.81 3.45 -22.59
C VAL A 372 12.79 2.41 -23.04
N GLU A 373 11.52 2.55 -22.64
CA GLU A 373 10.42 1.69 -23.11
C GLU A 373 10.17 1.86 -24.62
N GLU A 374 10.16 3.09 -25.13
CA GLU A 374 10.13 3.41 -26.57
C GLU A 374 11.32 2.79 -27.32
N SER A 375 12.55 2.95 -26.81
CA SER A 375 13.76 2.35 -27.40
C SER A 375 13.72 0.82 -27.39
N ASN A 376 13.14 0.21 -26.35
CA ASN A 376 12.95 -1.24 -26.29
C ASN A 376 11.87 -1.71 -27.26
N ASN A 377 10.76 -0.98 -27.40
CA ASN A 377 9.70 -1.28 -28.37
C ASN A 377 10.25 -1.22 -29.81
N LEU A 378 11.01 -0.18 -30.14
CA LEU A 378 11.70 -0.04 -31.43
C LEU A 378 12.70 -1.18 -31.70
N ARG A 379 13.35 -1.74 -30.67
CA ARG A 379 14.19 -2.95 -30.82
C ARG A 379 13.36 -4.21 -31.09
N HIS A 380 12.26 -4.44 -30.38
CA HIS A 380 11.38 -5.57 -30.66
C HIS A 380 10.76 -5.48 -32.06
N GLU A 381 10.42 -4.28 -32.51
CA GLU A 381 10.00 -4.01 -33.90
C GLU A 381 11.12 -4.27 -34.92
N LEU A 382 12.37 -3.93 -34.61
CA LEU A 382 13.52 -4.24 -35.45
C LEU A 382 13.77 -5.75 -35.54
N GLU A 383 13.76 -6.46 -34.41
CA GLU A 383 13.89 -7.93 -34.36
C GLU A 383 12.75 -8.64 -35.09
N ALA A 384 11.53 -8.10 -35.03
CA ALA A 384 10.39 -8.61 -35.78
C ALA A 384 10.56 -8.39 -37.29
N ARG A 385 10.95 -7.18 -37.72
CA ARG A 385 11.25 -6.88 -39.14
C ARG A 385 12.45 -7.70 -39.64
N GLN A 386 13.47 -7.94 -38.82
CA GLN A 386 14.60 -8.82 -39.15
C GLN A 386 14.16 -10.26 -39.39
N LYS A 387 13.34 -10.85 -38.51
CA LYS A 387 12.80 -12.21 -38.71
C LYS A 387 11.95 -12.32 -39.98
N VAL A 388 11.14 -11.31 -40.28
CA VAL A 388 10.38 -11.26 -41.54
C VAL A 388 11.31 -11.14 -42.75
N LEU A 389 12.39 -10.35 -42.68
CA LEU A 389 13.40 -10.27 -43.73
C LEU A 389 14.11 -11.62 -43.92
N GLU A 390 14.63 -12.23 -42.86
CA GLU A 390 15.24 -13.58 -42.88
C GLU A 390 14.30 -14.63 -43.50
N GLU A 391 13.01 -14.59 -43.15
CA GLU A 391 11.99 -15.43 -43.79
C GLU A 391 11.81 -15.13 -45.28
N THR A 392 11.80 -13.87 -45.70
CA THR A 392 11.67 -13.50 -47.13
C THR A 392 12.93 -13.84 -47.92
N GLU A 393 14.12 -13.70 -47.34
CA GLU A 393 15.39 -14.11 -47.93
C GLU A 393 15.45 -15.64 -48.08
N ALA A 394 15.01 -16.40 -47.06
CA ALA A 394 14.88 -17.85 -47.17
C ALA A 394 13.87 -18.27 -48.25
N LYS A 395 12.73 -17.58 -48.37
CA LYS A 395 11.74 -17.81 -49.44
C LYS A 395 12.30 -17.46 -50.82
N LEU A 396 13.08 -16.38 -50.96
CA LEU A 396 13.77 -15.99 -52.19
C LEU A 396 14.89 -16.95 -52.58
N MET A 397 15.68 -17.44 -51.62
CA MET A 397 16.69 -18.49 -51.87
C MET A 397 16.02 -19.80 -52.31
N ALA A 398 14.93 -20.21 -51.67
CA ALA A 398 14.15 -21.37 -52.11
C ALA A 398 13.51 -21.17 -53.51
N ALA A 399 13.16 -19.94 -53.88
CA ALA A 399 12.68 -19.61 -55.22
C ALA A 399 13.80 -19.62 -56.26
N ARG A 400 15.01 -19.12 -55.92
CA ARG A 400 16.21 -19.20 -56.76
C ARG A 400 16.60 -20.64 -57.03
N ASN A 401 16.77 -21.47 -55.99
CA ASN A 401 17.09 -22.88 -56.15
C ASN A 401 16.09 -23.61 -57.07
N ARG A 402 14.79 -23.29 -56.99
CA ARG A 402 13.77 -23.82 -57.90
C ARG A 402 13.89 -23.28 -59.33
N SER A 403 14.33 -22.04 -59.51
CA SER A 403 14.68 -21.49 -60.83
C SER A 403 15.87 -22.24 -61.41
N ASP A 404 16.92 -22.46 -60.63
CA ASP A 404 18.12 -23.20 -61.02
C ASP A 404 17.79 -24.68 -61.37
N GLU A 405 16.92 -25.32 -60.58
CA GLU A 405 16.35 -26.66 -60.85
C GLU A 405 15.55 -26.67 -62.16
N LEU A 406 14.70 -25.67 -62.39
CA LEU A 406 13.90 -25.55 -63.62
C LEU A 406 14.76 -25.24 -64.85
N GLU A 407 15.78 -24.38 -64.73
CA GLU A 407 16.74 -24.11 -65.81
C GLU A 407 17.56 -25.36 -66.15
N ALA A 408 17.99 -26.14 -65.15
CA ALA A 408 18.66 -27.42 -65.39
C ALA A 408 17.74 -28.44 -66.09
N VAL A 409 16.45 -28.47 -65.76
CA VAL A 409 15.46 -29.29 -66.48
C VAL A 409 15.24 -28.77 -67.91
N CYS A 410 15.10 -27.46 -68.11
CA CYS A 410 15.00 -26.86 -69.43
C CYS A 410 16.20 -27.24 -70.31
N GLN A 411 17.42 -27.04 -69.84
CA GLN A 411 18.66 -27.41 -70.55
C GLN A 411 18.71 -28.92 -70.89
N GLN A 412 18.25 -29.79 -70.00
CA GLN A 412 18.13 -31.24 -70.30
C GLN A 412 17.07 -31.52 -71.38
N THR A 413 15.92 -30.85 -71.33
CA THR A 413 14.89 -31.00 -72.37
C THR A 413 15.36 -30.46 -73.72
N GLU A 414 16.05 -29.31 -73.74
CA GLU A 414 16.67 -28.73 -74.95
C GLU A 414 17.71 -29.68 -75.54
N ALA A 415 18.65 -30.21 -74.74
CA ALA A 415 19.62 -31.20 -75.19
C ALA A 415 18.94 -32.46 -75.77
N SER A 416 17.83 -32.92 -75.19
CA SER A 416 17.05 -34.05 -75.72
C SER A 416 16.28 -33.69 -77.01
N ALA A 417 15.82 -32.45 -77.16
CA ALA A 417 15.18 -31.93 -78.35
C ALA A 417 16.20 -31.76 -79.50
N GLU A 418 17.43 -31.35 -79.19
CA GLU A 418 18.52 -31.35 -80.15
C GLU A 418 18.93 -32.78 -80.54
N GLU A 419 19.04 -33.73 -79.60
CA GLU A 419 19.42 -35.11 -79.94
C GLU A 419 18.35 -35.79 -80.80
N THR A 420 17.07 -35.64 -80.45
CA THR A 420 15.97 -36.13 -81.29
C THR A 420 15.90 -35.39 -82.64
N GLY A 421 16.21 -34.09 -82.68
CA GLY A 421 16.38 -33.33 -83.93
C GLY A 421 17.52 -33.86 -84.81
N ARG A 422 18.69 -34.16 -84.22
CA ARG A 422 19.85 -34.78 -84.90
C ARG A 422 19.51 -36.16 -85.45
N ARG A 423 18.84 -37.01 -84.66
CA ARG A 423 18.34 -38.32 -85.11
C ARG A 423 17.34 -38.17 -86.26
N LEU A 424 16.38 -37.25 -86.16
CA LEU A 424 15.35 -37.04 -87.17
C LEU A 424 15.90 -36.41 -88.46
N LEU A 425 17.01 -35.65 -88.38
CA LEU A 425 17.79 -35.24 -89.54
C LEU A 425 18.49 -36.44 -90.20
N LEU A 426 19.13 -37.30 -89.40
CA LEU A 426 19.79 -38.52 -89.90
C LEU A 426 18.79 -39.46 -90.59
N GLU A 427 17.59 -39.63 -90.01
CA GLU A 427 16.50 -40.40 -90.60
C GLU A 427 15.94 -39.76 -91.88
N ARG A 428 15.98 -38.42 -92.02
CA ARG A 428 15.65 -37.75 -93.29
C ARG A 428 16.71 -38.01 -94.35
N ASP A 429 18.00 -37.96 -93.97
CA ASP A 429 19.11 -38.24 -94.89
C ASP A 429 19.13 -39.70 -95.35
N THR A 430 18.81 -40.67 -94.48
CA THR A 430 18.66 -42.09 -94.87
C THR A 430 17.43 -42.30 -95.75
N ASN A 431 16.28 -41.70 -95.42
CA ASN A 431 15.09 -41.77 -96.28
C ASN A 431 15.32 -41.11 -97.65
N ALA A 432 16.08 -40.01 -97.73
CA ALA A 432 16.45 -39.38 -99.00
C ALA A 432 17.34 -40.29 -99.86
N ARG A 433 18.31 -41.01 -99.25
CA ARG A 433 19.13 -42.02 -99.95
C ARG A 433 18.28 -43.20 -100.43
N LEU A 434 17.42 -43.75 -99.57
CA LEU A 434 16.51 -44.83 -99.93
C LEU A 434 15.51 -44.42 -101.03
N GLN A 435 15.10 -43.14 -101.08
CA GLN A 435 14.30 -42.60 -102.17
C GLN A 435 15.09 -42.47 -103.49
N ALA A 436 16.38 -42.12 -103.43
CA ALA A 436 17.25 -42.12 -104.60
C ALA A 436 17.50 -43.55 -105.12
N GLU A 437 17.82 -44.50 -104.23
CA GLU A 437 17.96 -45.93 -104.57
C GLU A 437 16.65 -46.51 -105.14
N LEU A 438 15.49 -46.08 -104.64
CA LEU A 438 14.18 -46.40 -105.23
C LEU A 438 13.95 -45.73 -106.59
N GLN A 439 14.49 -44.55 -106.85
CA GLN A 439 14.41 -43.92 -108.18
C GLN A 439 15.30 -44.64 -109.18
N ASP A 440 16.55 -44.94 -108.83
CA ASP A 440 17.50 -45.67 -109.68
C ASP A 440 16.98 -47.09 -110.01
N THR A 441 16.51 -47.84 -109.02
CA THR A 441 15.90 -49.17 -109.27
C THR A 441 14.59 -49.09 -110.04
N ASN A 442 13.84 -47.98 -109.98
CA ASN A 442 12.71 -47.75 -110.87
C ASN A 442 13.14 -47.44 -112.31
N LEU A 443 14.20 -46.66 -112.52
CA LEU A 443 14.77 -46.41 -113.85
C LEU A 443 15.36 -47.69 -114.47
N GLU A 444 15.95 -48.59 -113.66
CA GLU A 444 16.33 -49.92 -114.09
C GLU A 444 15.12 -50.79 -114.44
N ARG A 445 14.08 -50.81 -113.58
CA ARG A 445 12.82 -51.50 -113.86
C ARG A 445 12.16 -51.01 -115.16
N GLU A 446 12.22 -49.71 -115.46
CA GLU A 446 11.71 -49.14 -116.70
C GLU A 446 12.54 -49.54 -117.93
N LYS A 447 13.88 -49.62 -117.83
CA LYS A 447 14.73 -50.18 -118.91
C LYS A 447 14.39 -51.66 -119.16
N MET A 448 14.31 -52.47 -118.11
CA MET A 448 13.92 -53.88 -118.23
C MET A 448 12.50 -54.04 -118.82
N GLN A 449 11.59 -53.13 -118.49
CA GLN A 449 10.24 -53.10 -119.07
C GLN A 449 10.28 -52.77 -120.57
N GLN A 450 11.13 -51.82 -121.00
CA GLN A 450 11.36 -51.51 -122.41
C GLN A 450 11.98 -52.70 -123.17
N GLU A 451 12.98 -53.37 -122.60
CA GLU A 451 13.55 -54.61 -123.17
C GLU A 451 12.50 -55.71 -123.31
N ILE A 452 11.65 -55.91 -122.30
CA ILE A 452 10.53 -56.86 -122.37
C ILE A 452 9.52 -56.46 -123.46
N GLU A 453 9.25 -55.18 -123.64
CA GLU A 453 8.39 -54.66 -124.72
C GLU A 453 9.00 -54.84 -126.11
N GLU A 454 10.31 -54.67 -126.28
CA GLU A 454 11.02 -54.98 -127.52
C GLU A 454 11.02 -56.48 -127.81
N LEU A 455 11.29 -57.32 -126.81
CA LEU A 455 11.16 -58.77 -126.91
C LEU A 455 9.72 -59.20 -127.23
N MET A 456 8.69 -58.49 -126.73
CA MET A 456 7.30 -58.70 -127.12
C MET A 456 7.00 -58.25 -128.56
N ARG A 457 7.58 -57.14 -129.04
CA ARG A 457 7.51 -56.73 -130.45
C ARG A 457 8.16 -57.77 -131.37
N VAL A 458 9.36 -58.24 -131.03
CA VAL A 458 10.08 -59.29 -131.76
C VAL A 458 9.30 -60.60 -131.74
N ARG A 459 8.81 -61.05 -130.58
CA ARG A 459 7.94 -62.24 -130.44
C ARG A 459 6.67 -62.10 -131.27
N SER A 460 6.03 -60.93 -131.28
CA SER A 460 4.83 -60.66 -132.10
C SER A 460 5.15 -60.72 -133.60
N GLN A 461 6.30 -60.19 -134.03
CA GLN A 461 6.74 -60.28 -135.42
C GLN A 461 7.10 -61.71 -135.83
N LEU A 462 7.78 -62.47 -134.96
CA LEU A 462 8.00 -63.91 -135.14
C LEU A 462 6.68 -64.68 -135.17
N GLN A 463 5.68 -64.30 -134.37
CA GLN A 463 4.35 -64.91 -134.38
C GLN A 463 3.54 -64.54 -135.65
N LYS A 464 3.76 -63.37 -136.25
CA LYS A 464 3.22 -63.06 -137.60
C LYS A 464 3.91 -63.91 -138.68
N ASN A 465 5.22 -64.06 -138.60
CA ASN A 465 5.97 -64.95 -139.51
C ASN A 465 5.52 -66.41 -139.34
N ASN A 466 5.30 -66.86 -138.10
CA ASN A 466 4.76 -68.19 -137.82
C ASN A 466 3.33 -68.31 -138.33
N LYS A 467 2.46 -67.31 -138.14
CA LYS A 467 1.11 -67.28 -138.76
C LYS A 467 1.13 -67.29 -140.29
N TYR A 468 2.15 -66.73 -140.92
CA TYR A 468 2.35 -66.82 -142.37
C TYR A 468 2.78 -68.24 -142.80
N LEU A 469 3.68 -68.87 -142.07
CA LEU A 469 4.07 -70.27 -142.28
C LEU A 469 2.92 -71.24 -141.97
N GLU A 470 2.18 -71.04 -140.88
CA GLU A 470 0.92 -71.71 -140.54
C GLU A 470 -0.09 -71.54 -141.67
N LYS A 471 -0.29 -70.32 -142.21
CA LYS A 471 -1.22 -70.11 -143.34
C LYS A 471 -0.76 -70.80 -144.62
N LYS A 472 0.56 -70.92 -144.86
CA LYS A 472 1.13 -71.70 -145.96
C LYS A 472 0.93 -73.20 -145.75
N CYS A 473 1.13 -73.70 -144.53
CA CYS A 473 0.79 -75.07 -144.15
C CYS A 473 -0.72 -75.32 -144.17
N MET A 474 -1.55 -74.32 -143.88
CA MET A 474 -3.01 -74.43 -144.01
C MET A 474 -3.44 -74.55 -145.47
N SER A 475 -2.70 -73.99 -146.42
CA SER A 475 -2.90 -74.24 -147.86
C SER A 475 -2.67 -75.72 -148.21
N THR A 476 -1.55 -76.30 -147.75
CA THR A 476 -1.25 -77.72 -147.99
C THR A 476 -2.10 -78.67 -147.13
N ILE A 477 -2.67 -78.18 -146.03
CA ILE A 477 -3.74 -78.85 -145.29
C ILE A 477 -5.06 -78.79 -146.05
N THR A 478 -5.44 -77.67 -146.69
CA THR A 478 -6.65 -77.63 -147.53
C THR A 478 -6.52 -78.50 -148.77
N GLU A 479 -5.35 -78.59 -149.40
CA GLU A 479 -5.07 -79.56 -150.47
C GLU A 479 -5.27 -81.01 -149.97
N ARG A 480 -4.84 -81.32 -148.73
CA ARG A 480 -5.10 -82.61 -148.08
C ARG A 480 -6.57 -82.78 -147.66
N ASP A 481 -7.26 -81.71 -147.28
CA ASP A 481 -8.64 -81.78 -146.81
C ASP A 481 -9.66 -81.74 -147.96
N GLU A 482 -9.27 -81.36 -149.18
CA GLU A 482 -9.98 -81.71 -150.41
C GLU A 482 -9.91 -83.23 -150.67
N VAL A 483 -8.76 -83.87 -150.43
CA VAL A 483 -8.67 -85.35 -150.43
C VAL A 483 -9.51 -85.95 -149.28
N ASN A 484 -9.52 -85.33 -148.09
CA ASN A 484 -10.27 -85.81 -146.91
C ASN A 484 -11.79 -85.58 -147.00
N THR A 485 -12.27 -84.53 -147.69
CA THR A 485 -13.71 -84.28 -147.88
C THR A 485 -14.33 -85.22 -148.88
N ASN A 486 -13.55 -85.73 -149.85
CA ASN A 486 -13.96 -86.90 -150.65
C ASN A 486 -14.20 -88.14 -149.76
N CYS A 487 -13.42 -88.33 -148.69
CA CYS A 487 -13.68 -89.39 -147.71
C CYS A 487 -14.88 -89.08 -146.80
N ASN A 488 -14.96 -87.88 -146.21
CA ASN A 488 -15.99 -87.53 -145.22
C ASN A 488 -17.41 -87.41 -145.82
N ARG A 489 -17.53 -87.26 -147.15
CA ARG A 489 -18.83 -87.37 -147.85
C ARG A 489 -19.47 -88.76 -147.69
N LEU A 490 -18.68 -89.79 -147.39
CA LEU A 490 -19.13 -91.16 -147.10
C LEU A 490 -19.57 -91.36 -145.63
N ALA A 491 -19.36 -90.36 -144.76
CA ALA A 491 -19.60 -90.47 -143.32
C ALA A 491 -20.80 -89.65 -142.82
N ALA A 492 -21.17 -88.57 -143.52
CA ALA A 492 -22.25 -87.67 -143.07
C ALA A 492 -23.64 -88.35 -143.02
N ASP A 493 -23.86 -89.39 -143.83
CA ASP A 493 -25.12 -90.16 -143.87
C ASP A 493 -25.44 -90.87 -142.53
N ILE A 494 -24.43 -91.08 -141.67
CA ILE A 494 -24.52 -91.82 -140.41
C ILE A 494 -25.27 -91.03 -139.32
N ASN A 495 -25.00 -89.73 -139.16
CA ASN A 495 -25.35 -88.98 -137.94
C ASN A 495 -26.78 -88.41 -137.91
N SER A 496 -27.61 -88.68 -138.92
CA SER A 496 -29.02 -88.20 -138.97
C SER A 496 -29.94 -88.84 -137.90
N LEU A 497 -29.42 -89.77 -137.10
CA LEU A 497 -30.19 -90.69 -136.26
C LEU A 497 -30.35 -90.25 -134.78
N GLU A 498 -29.45 -89.42 -134.23
CA GLU A 498 -29.28 -89.29 -132.76
C GLU A 498 -30.18 -88.24 -132.06
N GLN A 499 -30.69 -87.23 -132.77
CA GLN A 499 -31.18 -85.95 -132.22
C GLN A 499 -32.46 -86.00 -131.32
N LYS A 500 -32.94 -87.16 -130.88
CA LYS A 500 -34.33 -87.36 -130.41
C LYS A 500 -34.57 -87.42 -128.90
N LEU A 501 -33.55 -87.21 -128.05
CA LEU A 501 -33.57 -87.79 -126.69
C LEU A 501 -34.22 -86.99 -125.52
N LYS A 502 -33.76 -85.77 -125.16
CA LYS A 502 -33.66 -85.41 -123.70
C LYS A 502 -34.37 -84.15 -123.16
N ASN A 503 -35.45 -83.66 -123.76
CA ASN A 503 -36.10 -82.37 -123.40
C ASN A 503 -37.02 -82.38 -122.13
N ALA A 504 -36.62 -82.97 -120.99
CA ALA A 504 -37.59 -83.40 -119.94
C ALA A 504 -37.45 -82.88 -118.48
N GLU A 505 -36.31 -82.33 -118.05
CA GLU A 505 -35.95 -82.28 -116.61
C GLU A 505 -36.12 -80.86 -116.00
N LYS A 506 -37.25 -80.56 -115.31
CA LYS A 506 -37.61 -79.19 -114.85
C LYS A 506 -38.10 -79.08 -113.37
N ASP A 507 -39.02 -78.16 -113.07
CA ASP A 507 -38.90 -77.24 -111.92
C ASP A 507 -39.88 -77.46 -110.74
N ILE A 508 -39.43 -77.19 -109.51
CA ILE A 508 -40.25 -77.12 -108.27
C ILE A 508 -39.65 -76.04 -107.33
N ALA A 509 -40.44 -75.08 -106.80
CA ALA A 509 -39.95 -74.05 -105.87
C ALA A 509 -41.03 -73.28 -105.05
N THR A 510 -40.58 -72.56 -104.01
CA THR A 510 -41.20 -71.41 -103.27
C THR A 510 -42.30 -71.62 -102.20
N TRP A 511 -42.11 -71.08 -100.97
CA TRP A 511 -42.92 -70.01 -100.29
C TRP A 511 -42.64 -69.78 -98.77
N ASN A 512 -43.04 -68.58 -98.24
CA ASN A 512 -43.43 -68.20 -96.85
C ASN A 512 -42.45 -67.51 -95.84
N ASN A 513 -42.89 -66.47 -95.07
CA ASN A 513 -42.10 -65.66 -94.06
C ASN A 513 -42.87 -64.47 -93.34
N LYS A 514 -42.75 -64.20 -91.99
CA LYS A 514 -42.81 -62.85 -91.25
C LYS A 514 -43.19 -62.77 -89.71
N PHE A 515 -42.70 -61.69 -89.03
CA PHE A 515 -43.29 -60.78 -87.95
C PHE A 515 -42.58 -60.60 -86.54
N ASN A 516 -42.73 -59.44 -85.82
CA ASN A 516 -41.87 -58.98 -84.66
C ASN A 516 -42.38 -57.78 -83.74
N MET A 517 -41.55 -57.24 -82.77
CA MET A 517 -41.61 -55.97 -81.88
C MET A 517 -41.87 -56.16 -80.33
N GLU A 518 -41.71 -55.27 -79.28
CA GLU A 518 -41.36 -53.81 -79.02
C GLU A 518 -40.96 -53.45 -77.50
N ARG A 519 -40.68 -52.15 -77.12
CA ARG A 519 -40.59 -51.41 -75.77
C ARG A 519 -39.52 -51.74 -74.65
N SER A 520 -39.00 -50.89 -73.70
CA SER A 520 -38.97 -49.42 -73.27
C SER A 520 -39.84 -48.93 -72.05
N ALA A 521 -39.52 -48.00 -71.08
CA ALA A 521 -38.31 -47.39 -70.39
C ALA A 521 -38.67 -46.34 -69.23
N LYS A 522 -37.67 -45.75 -68.46
CA LYS A 522 -37.66 -44.51 -67.54
C LYS A 522 -38.24 -44.56 -66.07
N GLU A 523 -38.12 -43.64 -65.05
CA GLU A 523 -37.17 -42.62 -64.40
C GLU A 523 -37.89 -41.87 -63.19
N SER A 524 -37.43 -40.98 -62.23
CA SER A 524 -36.17 -40.49 -61.55
C SER A 524 -36.48 -39.49 -60.32
N LEU A 525 -35.51 -38.74 -59.72
CA LEU A 525 -35.53 -37.51 -58.80
C LEU A 525 -35.17 -37.52 -57.26
N ALA A 526 -34.95 -36.31 -56.66
CA ALA A 526 -33.85 -35.96 -55.70
C ALA A 526 -34.04 -34.75 -54.68
N ASP A 527 -32.99 -34.50 -53.87
CA ASP A 527 -32.50 -33.24 -53.19
C ASP A 527 -33.02 -32.65 -51.83
N HIS A 528 -32.10 -31.90 -51.18
CA HIS A 528 -32.19 -30.88 -50.10
C HIS A 528 -31.87 -31.22 -48.61
N CYS A 529 -30.83 -30.56 -48.08
CA CYS A 529 -30.14 -30.81 -46.81
C CYS A 529 -30.78 -30.24 -45.52
N ARG A 530 -30.61 -31.00 -44.42
CA ARG A 530 -30.24 -30.59 -43.03
C ARG A 530 -30.65 -29.19 -42.52
N LEU A 531 -31.44 -29.15 -41.43
CA LEU A 531 -31.28 -28.12 -40.37
C LEU A 531 -31.82 -28.59 -39.01
N ALA A 532 -31.34 -27.93 -37.95
CA ALA A 532 -31.93 -27.80 -36.60
C ALA A 532 -32.21 -29.06 -35.75
N GLU A 533 -31.43 -29.20 -34.67
CA GLU A 533 -31.90 -29.84 -33.44
C GLU A 533 -33.00 -28.99 -32.75
N ARG A 534 -33.70 -29.61 -31.78
CA ARG A 534 -34.65 -29.06 -30.78
C ARG A 534 -36.13 -28.96 -31.20
N ARG A 535 -36.95 -29.88 -30.68
CA ARG A 535 -37.74 -29.61 -29.45
C ARG A 535 -38.39 -30.86 -28.85
N LEU A 536 -38.33 -30.93 -27.52
CA LEU A 536 -39.40 -31.19 -26.55
C LEU A 536 -40.64 -32.00 -27.01
N GLU A 537 -40.72 -33.26 -26.55
CA GLU A 537 -41.91 -34.13 -26.34
C GLU A 537 -41.38 -35.43 -25.67
N GLU A 538 -42.07 -36.20 -24.81
CA GLU A 538 -43.10 -35.90 -23.79
C GLU A 538 -43.24 -37.13 -22.85
N CYS A 539 -43.98 -37.02 -21.72
CA CYS A 539 -44.50 -38.14 -20.89
C CYS A 539 -43.51 -39.06 -20.07
N GLU A 540 -43.82 -39.64 -18.89
CA GLU A 540 -44.78 -39.27 -17.81
C GLU A 540 -44.65 -40.13 -16.50
N PHE A 541 -45.33 -39.71 -15.42
CA PHE A 541 -46.10 -40.55 -14.45
C PHE A 541 -45.45 -41.32 -13.25
N ARG A 542 -45.39 -40.71 -12.05
CA ARG A 542 -46.34 -40.98 -10.91
C ARG A 542 -46.04 -40.35 -9.54
N GLY A 543 -47.11 -40.15 -8.75
CA GLY A 543 -47.10 -40.05 -7.29
C GLY A 543 -48.42 -40.59 -6.70
N HIS A 544 -48.42 -41.07 -5.44
CA HIS A 544 -49.64 -41.56 -4.77
C HIS A 544 -49.61 -41.52 -3.21
N ASN A 545 -50.37 -40.56 -2.67
CA ASN A 545 -51.22 -40.62 -1.47
C ASN A 545 -50.64 -40.81 -0.04
N LEU A 546 -50.71 -39.72 0.74
CA LEU A 546 -50.80 -39.69 2.21
C LEU A 546 -52.26 -39.40 2.60
N SER A 547 -53.01 -40.34 3.19
CA SER A 547 -54.45 -40.11 3.46
C SER A 547 -55.14 -40.95 4.56
N ASN A 548 -54.42 -41.69 5.43
CA ASN A 548 -55.02 -42.66 6.38
C ASN A 548 -54.81 -42.35 7.89
N GLU A 549 -54.94 -41.07 8.24
CA GLU A 549 -55.79 -40.56 9.33
C GLU A 549 -55.94 -41.25 10.73
N LEU A 550 -55.63 -40.44 11.77
CA LEU A 550 -56.59 -39.90 12.76
C LEU A 550 -57.24 -40.81 13.83
N ARG A 551 -57.06 -42.14 13.84
CA ARG A 551 -57.93 -43.03 14.65
C ARG A 551 -57.63 -43.18 16.16
N GLU A 552 -56.48 -42.76 16.70
CA GLU A 552 -55.97 -43.32 17.98
C GLU A 552 -56.25 -42.50 19.28
N HIS A 553 -56.76 -41.27 19.19
CA HIS A 553 -56.70 -40.29 20.30
C HIS A 553 -57.78 -40.38 21.43
N GLN A 554 -58.60 -41.43 21.54
CA GLN A 554 -59.83 -41.38 22.35
C GLN A 554 -59.81 -41.99 23.78
N ASN A 555 -58.77 -42.72 24.20
CA ASN A 555 -58.88 -43.65 25.36
C ASN A 555 -58.51 -43.12 26.77
N ALA A 556 -58.13 -41.85 26.98
CA ALA A 556 -57.33 -41.45 28.15
C ALA A 556 -58.05 -40.88 29.41
N ARG A 557 -59.39 -40.85 29.50
CA ARG A 557 -60.11 -39.87 30.35
C ARG A 557 -60.57 -40.28 31.78
N TYR A 558 -60.13 -41.41 32.37
CA TYR A 558 -60.93 -42.10 33.41
C TYR A 558 -60.47 -42.08 34.91
N GLN A 559 -59.28 -41.60 35.30
CA GLN A 559 -58.66 -42.02 36.59
C GLN A 559 -58.69 -41.05 37.82
N LEU A 560 -59.58 -40.05 37.93
CA LEU A 560 -59.36 -38.90 38.85
C LEU A 560 -60.02 -38.89 40.26
N GLU A 561 -60.80 -39.89 40.71
CA GLU A 561 -61.78 -39.72 41.81
C GLU A 561 -61.46 -40.36 43.20
N ARG A 562 -60.28 -40.18 43.83
CA ARG A 562 -59.96 -40.94 45.08
C ARG A 562 -59.11 -40.26 46.18
N GLN A 563 -59.69 -39.34 46.96
CA GLN A 563 -59.07 -38.72 48.18
C GLN A 563 -60.08 -38.58 49.36
N VAL A 564 -59.68 -37.95 50.48
CA VAL A 564 -60.45 -37.54 51.71
C VAL A 564 -60.60 -38.56 52.87
N LYS A 565 -59.89 -38.35 54.02
CA LYS A 565 -60.19 -38.94 55.37
C LYS A 565 -59.47 -38.26 56.58
N THR A 566 -60.06 -38.28 57.79
CA THR A 566 -59.64 -37.65 59.08
C THR A 566 -58.47 -38.36 59.83
N LEU A 567 -57.73 -37.82 60.84
CA LEU A 567 -57.83 -36.73 61.86
C LEU A 567 -58.42 -37.13 63.27
N ALA A 568 -57.90 -36.55 64.38
CA ALA A 568 -58.05 -37.01 65.81
C ALA A 568 -57.80 -35.94 66.94
N ASP A 569 -57.69 -36.36 68.22
CA ASP A 569 -57.95 -35.63 69.50
C ASP A 569 -56.73 -35.14 70.38
N SER A 570 -56.93 -34.57 71.59
CA SER A 570 -55.84 -33.85 72.36
C SER A 570 -55.83 -33.63 73.93
N THR A 571 -56.96 -33.68 74.67
CA THR A 571 -57.35 -32.66 75.71
C THR A 571 -56.61 -32.47 77.09
N GLU A 572 -57.25 -32.69 78.27
CA GLU A 572 -57.03 -31.92 79.54
C GLU A 572 -55.81 -32.31 80.42
N ARG A 573 -55.18 -31.29 81.07
CA ARG A 573 -54.16 -31.36 82.16
C ARG A 573 -54.34 -30.10 83.06
N GLN A 574 -54.26 -30.14 84.41
CA GLN A 574 -54.52 -28.91 85.22
C GLN A 574 -53.92 -28.68 86.65
N LYS A 575 -54.41 -29.30 87.75
CA LYS A 575 -55.36 -28.55 88.64
C LYS A 575 -54.98 -27.87 90.00
N ALA A 576 -54.06 -28.30 90.88
CA ALA A 576 -54.15 -27.96 92.34
C ALA A 576 -52.86 -27.69 93.17
N ASN A 577 -52.97 -26.83 94.21
CA ASN A 577 -52.04 -26.56 95.35
C ASN A 577 -52.78 -25.73 96.46
N MET A 578 -52.28 -25.60 97.72
CA MET A 578 -52.80 -24.59 98.71
C MET A 578 -51.96 -24.21 99.96
N GLU A 579 -51.71 -25.10 100.92
CA GLU A 579 -52.26 -24.90 102.30
C GLU A 579 -51.39 -24.29 103.46
N ARG A 580 -50.08 -24.09 103.30
CA ARG A 580 -49.13 -24.14 104.47
C ARG A 580 -48.93 -22.87 105.35
N LEU A 581 -49.74 -21.83 105.19
CA LEU A 581 -49.23 -20.45 105.33
C LEU A 581 -49.34 -19.73 106.70
N THR A 582 -49.90 -20.34 107.76
CA THR A 582 -50.33 -19.54 108.94
C THR A 582 -49.40 -19.45 110.16
N ASN A 583 -48.39 -20.31 110.36
CA ASN A 583 -47.66 -20.31 111.64
C ASN A 583 -46.54 -19.26 111.78
N GLU A 584 -46.26 -18.47 110.73
CA GLU A 584 -45.02 -17.66 110.62
C GLU A 584 -45.12 -16.26 111.27
N ASN A 585 -46.16 -15.98 112.07
CA ASN A 585 -46.69 -14.60 112.21
C ASN A 585 -46.49 -13.87 113.54
N GLU A 586 -46.28 -14.56 114.67
CA GLU A 586 -46.13 -13.88 115.99
C GLU A 586 -44.70 -13.40 116.24
N THR A 587 -43.69 -14.19 115.84
CA THR A 587 -42.26 -13.84 115.91
C THR A 587 -41.90 -12.58 115.13
N LEU A 588 -42.74 -12.18 114.17
CA LEU A 588 -42.59 -10.95 113.40
C LEU A 588 -42.81 -9.68 114.26
N LYS A 589 -43.67 -9.70 115.29
CA LYS A 589 -44.03 -8.47 116.03
C LYS A 589 -42.87 -7.88 116.83
N ALA A 590 -42.06 -8.68 117.52
CA ALA A 590 -40.90 -8.17 118.26
C ALA A 590 -39.79 -7.65 117.31
N ASN A 591 -39.63 -8.30 116.15
CA ASN A 591 -38.71 -7.82 115.11
C ASN A 591 -39.16 -6.48 114.52
N ILE A 592 -40.48 -6.26 114.38
CA ILE A 592 -41.05 -5.03 113.80
C ILE A 592 -40.65 -3.78 114.59
N ASP A 593 -40.58 -3.79 115.93
CA ASP A 593 -40.29 -2.56 116.69
C ASP A 593 -38.81 -2.16 116.75
N LEU A 594 -37.89 -3.12 116.67
CA LEU A 594 -36.47 -2.80 116.45
C LEU A 594 -36.28 -2.37 114.99
N ALA A 595 -36.87 -3.10 114.04
CA ALA A 595 -36.91 -2.73 112.65
C ALA A 595 -37.54 -1.34 112.45
N ASN A 596 -38.51 -0.89 113.26
CA ASN A 596 -39.13 0.43 113.16
C ASN A 596 -38.15 1.59 113.43
N LYS A 597 -37.13 1.40 114.27
CA LYS A 597 -36.11 2.43 114.54
C LYS A 597 -35.04 2.49 113.45
N ASP A 598 -34.60 1.33 112.96
CA ASP A 598 -33.70 1.29 111.82
C ASP A 598 -34.43 1.67 110.53
N LYS A 599 -35.74 1.37 110.41
CA LYS A 599 -36.65 1.81 109.36
C LYS A 599 -36.73 3.33 109.27
N VAL A 600 -36.77 4.10 110.36
CA VAL A 600 -36.77 5.57 110.26
C VAL A 600 -35.45 6.10 109.67
N LYS A 601 -34.30 5.54 110.05
CA LYS A 601 -32.99 5.91 109.48
C LYS A 601 -32.82 5.41 108.04
N LEU A 602 -33.38 4.24 107.74
CA LEU A 602 -33.45 3.71 106.39
C LEU A 602 -34.45 4.49 105.55
N GLU A 603 -35.53 5.06 106.11
CA GLU A 603 -36.48 5.93 105.42
C GLU A 603 -35.81 7.26 105.07
N GLU A 604 -35.08 7.88 106.01
CA GLU A 604 -34.27 9.08 105.75
C GLU A 604 -33.19 8.82 104.67
N CYS A 605 -32.46 7.69 104.78
CA CYS A 605 -31.49 7.27 103.76
C CYS A 605 -32.15 6.86 102.42
N ILE A 606 -33.35 6.28 102.44
CA ILE A 606 -34.14 5.96 101.25
C ILE A 606 -34.69 7.24 100.63
N GLU A 607 -35.04 8.28 101.38
CA GLU A 607 -35.48 9.55 100.83
C GLU A 607 -34.32 10.28 100.13
N ASP A 608 -33.13 10.31 100.72
CA ASP A 608 -31.90 10.79 100.07
C ASP A 608 -31.56 9.95 98.82
N LEU A 609 -31.54 8.61 98.94
CA LEU A 609 -31.31 7.72 97.80
C LEU A 609 -32.43 7.81 96.75
N THR A 610 -33.66 8.15 97.12
CA THR A 610 -34.80 8.33 96.19
C THR A 610 -34.84 9.74 95.61
N ALA A 611 -34.21 10.73 96.24
CA ALA A 611 -33.92 12.03 95.64
C ALA A 611 -32.78 11.88 94.61
N ALA A 612 -31.69 11.20 94.98
CA ALA A 612 -30.58 10.87 94.10
C ALA A 612 -31.02 9.98 92.92
N ASN A 613 -31.81 8.93 93.18
CA ASN A 613 -32.36 8.06 92.13
C ASN A 613 -33.40 8.80 91.27
N ARG A 614 -34.22 9.71 91.83
CA ARG A 614 -35.05 10.61 91.01
C ARG A 614 -34.23 11.55 90.13
N GLN A 615 -33.02 11.96 90.55
CA GLN A 615 -32.12 12.71 89.68
C GLN A 615 -31.46 11.82 88.63
N LEU A 616 -30.91 10.66 89.00
CA LEU A 616 -30.35 9.69 88.06
C LEU A 616 -31.38 9.18 87.05
N ILE A 617 -32.67 9.10 87.42
CA ILE A 617 -33.77 8.81 86.49
C ILE A 617 -33.95 9.96 85.50
N ARG A 618 -33.93 11.23 85.92
CA ARG A 618 -33.96 12.37 84.97
C ARG A 618 -32.74 12.37 84.06
N ASP A 619 -31.54 12.21 84.62
CA ASP A 619 -30.28 12.23 83.86
C ASP A 619 -30.24 11.07 82.87
N ARG A 620 -30.68 9.88 83.27
CA ARG A 620 -30.92 8.71 82.41
C ARG A 620 -31.94 9.04 81.33
N ASP A 621 -33.10 9.58 81.70
CA ASP A 621 -34.21 9.80 80.77
C ASP A 621 -33.83 10.86 79.73
N ASP A 622 -33.15 11.94 80.12
CA ASP A 622 -32.55 12.92 79.21
C ASP A 622 -31.46 12.30 78.32
N CYS A 623 -30.66 11.36 78.83
CA CYS A 623 -29.69 10.63 78.01
C CYS A 623 -30.39 9.64 77.05
N THR A 624 -31.47 8.98 77.45
CA THR A 624 -32.26 8.14 76.56
C THR A 624 -33.00 8.96 75.52
N HIS A 625 -33.49 10.16 75.84
CA HIS A 625 -34.12 11.06 74.89
C HIS A 625 -33.11 11.60 73.87
N ARG A 626 -31.90 11.97 74.32
CA ARG A 626 -30.78 12.28 73.41
C ARG A 626 -30.38 11.07 72.55
N HIS A 627 -30.45 9.86 73.09
CA HIS A 627 -30.15 8.61 72.36
C HIS A 627 -31.26 8.21 71.37
N THR A 628 -32.55 8.44 71.68
CA THR A 628 -33.65 8.22 70.73
C THR A 628 -33.59 9.23 69.60
N LEU A 629 -33.40 10.52 69.90
CA LEU A 629 -33.22 11.56 68.88
C LEU A 629 -31.99 11.29 67.99
N ALA A 630 -30.88 10.80 68.57
CA ALA A 630 -29.71 10.38 67.80
C ALA A 630 -30.02 9.15 66.92
N ARG A 631 -30.73 8.13 67.43
CA ARG A 631 -31.15 6.95 66.66
C ARG A 631 -32.17 7.29 65.57
N GLU A 632 -33.10 8.19 65.82
CA GLU A 632 -34.07 8.70 64.85
C GLU A 632 -33.33 9.45 63.73
N LYS A 633 -32.39 10.34 64.07
CA LYS A 633 -31.56 11.04 63.08
C LYS A 633 -30.63 10.09 62.30
N ILE A 634 -30.12 9.03 62.93
CA ILE A 634 -29.36 7.97 62.24
C ILE A 634 -30.30 7.18 61.30
N ALA A 635 -31.50 6.81 61.72
CA ALA A 635 -32.47 6.10 60.89
C ALA A 635 -32.97 6.94 59.69
N GLU A 636 -33.15 8.26 59.87
CA GLU A 636 -33.38 9.20 58.77
C GLU A 636 -32.20 9.21 57.80
N LEU A 637 -30.97 9.38 58.29
CA LEU A 637 -29.77 9.40 57.44
C LEU A 637 -29.50 8.06 56.75
N GLU A 638 -29.82 6.93 57.39
CA GLU A 638 -29.80 5.60 56.75
C GLU A 638 -30.89 5.47 55.68
N SER A 639 -32.09 6.02 55.89
CA SER A 639 -33.15 6.05 54.88
C SER A 639 -32.74 6.90 53.68
N ASP A 640 -32.16 8.08 53.91
CA ASP A 640 -31.66 8.98 52.88
C ASP A 640 -30.46 8.36 52.14
N LEU A 641 -29.54 7.69 52.85
CA LEU A 641 -28.45 6.93 52.22
C LEU A 641 -29.00 5.76 51.37
N ARG A 642 -30.00 5.02 51.85
CA ARG A 642 -30.62 3.92 51.09
C ARG A 642 -31.37 4.40 49.85
N THR A 643 -32.01 5.57 49.88
CA THR A 643 -32.65 6.16 48.68
C THR A 643 -31.60 6.69 47.70
N ILE A 644 -30.59 7.41 48.17
CA ILE A 644 -29.45 7.86 47.35
C ILE A 644 -28.71 6.67 46.73
N GLU A 645 -28.43 5.60 47.49
CA GLU A 645 -27.85 4.36 46.96
C GLU A 645 -28.74 3.70 45.90
N ALA A 646 -30.05 3.66 46.10
CA ALA A 646 -30.98 3.08 45.14
C ALA A 646 -31.05 3.89 43.84
N ASP A 647 -30.98 5.22 43.93
CA ASP A 647 -30.97 6.11 42.76
C ASP A 647 -29.60 6.17 42.07
N VAL A 648 -28.49 6.08 42.81
CA VAL A 648 -27.16 5.84 42.23
C VAL A 648 -27.12 4.49 41.51
N LYS A 649 -27.66 3.41 42.10
CA LYS A 649 -27.75 2.09 41.44
C LYS A 649 -28.61 2.15 40.17
N ARG A 650 -29.74 2.88 40.18
CA ARG A 650 -30.55 3.14 38.98
C ARG A 650 -29.79 3.94 37.92
N GLN A 651 -29.04 4.96 38.32
CA GLN A 651 -28.22 5.77 37.41
C GLN A 651 -27.06 4.96 36.83
N THR A 652 -26.40 4.10 37.60
CA THR A 652 -25.39 3.16 37.06
C THR A 652 -26.02 2.13 36.13
N ASP A 653 -27.19 1.57 36.45
CA ASP A 653 -27.89 0.62 35.58
C ASP A 653 -28.34 1.26 34.25
N VAL A 654 -28.73 2.54 34.27
CA VAL A 654 -29.03 3.32 33.06
C VAL A 654 -27.74 3.59 32.28
N ALA A 655 -26.70 4.12 32.94
CA ALA A 655 -25.40 4.39 32.30
C ALA A 655 -24.74 3.13 31.71
N ILE A 656 -24.93 1.96 32.33
CA ILE A 656 -24.47 0.65 31.80
C ILE A 656 -25.28 0.26 30.55
N LYS A 657 -26.60 0.49 30.53
CA LYS A 657 -27.45 0.22 29.35
C LYS A 657 -27.17 1.18 28.20
N GLU A 658 -26.92 2.45 28.50
CA GLU A 658 -26.49 3.48 27.54
C GLU A 658 -25.08 3.20 27.02
N HIS A 659 -24.15 2.77 27.88
CA HIS A 659 -22.82 2.36 27.44
C HIS A 659 -22.88 1.12 26.55
N GLN A 660 -23.72 0.13 26.90
CA GLN A 660 -23.94 -1.06 26.09
C GLN A 660 -24.56 -0.71 24.73
N SER A 661 -25.58 0.16 24.68
CA SER A 661 -26.17 0.59 23.39
C SER A 661 -25.18 1.40 22.55
N VAL A 662 -24.33 2.23 23.16
CA VAL A 662 -23.21 2.91 22.47
C VAL A 662 -22.16 1.92 21.97
N VAL A 663 -21.87 0.85 22.71
CA VAL A 663 -20.95 -0.23 22.27
C VAL A 663 -21.54 -1.02 21.11
N ASP A 664 -22.84 -1.33 21.12
CA ASP A 664 -23.48 -2.07 20.03
C ASP A 664 -23.69 -1.21 18.78
N LEU A 665 -24.08 0.06 18.94
CA LEU A 665 -24.09 1.05 17.85
C LEU A 665 -22.69 1.28 17.25
N ARG A 666 -21.61 1.18 18.04
CA ARG A 666 -20.24 1.20 17.51
C ARG A 666 -19.94 -0.03 16.65
N LYS A 667 -20.31 -1.24 17.09
CA LYS A 667 -20.15 -2.46 16.28
C LYS A 667 -20.92 -2.37 14.95
N GLU A 668 -22.15 -1.87 14.96
CA GLU A 668 -22.92 -1.62 13.74
C GLU A 668 -22.23 -0.58 12.85
N ASN A 669 -21.76 0.53 13.42
CA ASN A 669 -21.05 1.58 12.69
C ASN A 669 -19.73 1.08 12.07
N ASP A 670 -18.97 0.26 12.80
CA ASP A 670 -17.71 -0.33 12.33
C ASP A 670 -17.96 -1.43 11.29
N SER A 671 -19.03 -2.21 11.41
CA SER A 671 -19.48 -3.13 10.35
C SER A 671 -19.91 -2.38 9.09
N ILE A 672 -20.56 -1.21 9.23
CA ILE A 672 -20.92 -0.35 8.09
C ILE A 672 -19.67 0.28 7.46
N LYS A 673 -18.67 0.71 8.25
CA LYS A 673 -17.38 1.18 7.72
C LYS A 673 -16.69 0.09 6.92
N GLN A 674 -16.53 -1.11 7.49
CA GLN A 674 -15.91 -2.24 6.80
C GLN A 674 -16.66 -2.54 5.48
N ARG A 675 -17.99 -2.49 5.48
CA ARG A 675 -18.78 -2.71 4.26
C ARG A 675 -18.62 -1.58 3.23
N CYS A 676 -18.46 -0.33 3.67
CA CYS A 676 -18.13 0.80 2.80
C CYS A 676 -16.68 0.73 2.26
N GLU A 677 -15.74 0.21 3.04
CA GLU A 677 -14.35 -0.03 2.64
C GLU A 677 -14.27 -1.16 1.60
N GLU A 678 -14.97 -2.29 1.84
CA GLU A 678 -15.17 -3.36 0.86
C GLU A 678 -15.76 -2.84 -0.47
N LEU A 679 -16.86 -2.09 -0.41
CA LEU A 679 -17.46 -1.50 -1.62
C LEU A 679 -16.55 -0.45 -2.29
N SER A 680 -15.69 0.23 -1.53
CA SER A 680 -14.71 1.17 -2.08
C SER A 680 -13.55 0.47 -2.77
N THR A 681 -13.08 -0.68 -2.26
CA THR A 681 -12.05 -1.48 -2.92
C THR A 681 -12.61 -2.20 -4.15
N GLU A 682 -13.83 -2.73 -4.09
CA GLU A 682 -14.56 -3.26 -5.25
C GLU A 682 -14.74 -2.18 -6.34
N LEU A 683 -15.13 -0.96 -5.97
CA LEU A 683 -15.26 0.16 -6.91
C LEU A 683 -13.90 0.56 -7.51
N ALA A 684 -12.84 0.66 -6.70
CA ALA A 684 -11.50 0.95 -7.19
C ALA A 684 -10.97 -0.13 -8.13
N GLU A 685 -11.22 -1.41 -7.84
CA GLU A 685 -10.95 -2.51 -8.76
C GLU A 685 -11.73 -2.39 -10.06
N MET A 686 -13.02 -2.05 -10.02
CA MET A 686 -13.85 -1.90 -11.22
C MET A 686 -13.43 -0.69 -12.07
N VAL A 687 -13.05 0.43 -11.45
CA VAL A 687 -12.44 1.58 -12.14
C VAL A 687 -11.11 1.19 -12.79
N ASN A 688 -10.25 0.45 -12.11
CA ASN A 688 -9.00 -0.05 -12.68
C ASN A 688 -9.24 -1.05 -13.83
N LYS A 689 -10.23 -1.96 -13.71
CA LYS A 689 -10.62 -2.89 -14.78
C LYS A 689 -11.17 -2.15 -16.00
N HIS A 690 -11.99 -1.11 -15.79
CA HIS A 690 -12.51 -0.26 -16.87
C HIS A 690 -11.39 0.52 -17.57
N ARG A 691 -10.52 1.19 -16.82
CA ARG A 691 -9.36 1.92 -17.35
C ARG A 691 -8.42 1.00 -18.16
N ASN A 692 -8.14 -0.19 -17.65
CA ASN A 692 -7.35 -1.19 -18.38
C ASN A 692 -8.03 -1.66 -19.69
N ALA A 693 -9.35 -1.59 -19.80
CA ALA A 693 -10.07 -1.86 -21.04
C ALA A 693 -10.03 -0.67 -22.01
N GLU A 694 -10.16 0.57 -21.50
CA GLU A 694 -10.01 1.80 -22.29
C GLU A 694 -8.59 1.94 -22.87
N GLU A 695 -7.55 1.71 -22.07
CA GLU A 695 -6.16 1.77 -22.54
C GLU A 695 -5.86 0.72 -23.62
N ARG A 696 -6.48 -0.48 -23.52
CA ARG A 696 -6.40 -1.52 -24.58
C ARG A 696 -7.19 -1.13 -25.83
N PHE A 697 -8.37 -0.52 -25.68
CA PHE A 697 -9.17 -0.05 -26.79
C PHE A 697 -8.42 1.05 -27.56
N HIS A 698 -7.84 2.01 -26.84
CA HIS A 698 -7.04 3.08 -27.43
C HIS A 698 -5.76 2.57 -28.13
N GLN A 699 -5.09 1.55 -27.58
CA GLN A 699 -3.99 0.86 -28.26
C GLN A 699 -4.46 0.18 -29.57
N ALA A 700 -5.67 -0.39 -29.60
CA ALA A 700 -6.25 -0.97 -30.81
C ALA A 700 -6.64 0.11 -31.84
N GLU A 701 -7.20 1.25 -31.42
CA GLU A 701 -7.47 2.40 -32.29
C GLU A 701 -6.18 2.93 -32.93
N ILE A 702 -5.13 3.16 -32.12
CA ILE A 702 -3.81 3.62 -32.62
C ILE A 702 -3.30 2.62 -33.67
N ARG A 703 -3.34 1.32 -33.38
CA ARG A 703 -2.88 0.27 -34.32
C ARG A 703 -3.75 0.21 -35.58
N ALA A 704 -5.06 0.44 -35.50
CA ALA A 704 -5.92 0.54 -36.67
C ALA A 704 -5.56 1.74 -37.54
N THR A 705 -5.41 2.94 -36.95
CA THR A 705 -5.00 4.14 -37.72
C THR A 705 -3.58 4.03 -38.29
N GLN A 706 -2.71 3.23 -37.66
CA GLN A 706 -1.37 2.93 -38.17
C GLN A 706 -1.45 2.04 -39.41
N LEU A 707 -2.20 0.93 -39.34
CA LEU A 707 -2.44 0.03 -40.48
C LEU A 707 -3.17 0.73 -41.64
N GLU A 708 -4.08 1.68 -41.37
CA GLU A 708 -4.69 2.53 -42.41
C GLU A 708 -3.68 3.42 -43.13
N ARG A 709 -2.65 3.94 -42.43
CA ARG A 709 -1.59 4.73 -43.08
C ARG A 709 -0.68 3.83 -43.92
N GLU A 710 -0.28 2.69 -43.38
CA GLU A 710 0.54 1.70 -44.06
C GLU A 710 -0.16 1.18 -45.34
N LEU A 711 -1.46 0.88 -45.27
CA LEU A 711 -2.26 0.50 -46.45
C LEU A 711 -2.38 1.61 -47.51
N ARG A 712 -2.38 2.89 -47.12
CA ARG A 712 -2.35 4.02 -48.07
C ARG A 712 -0.98 4.17 -48.73
N MET A 713 0.11 4.05 -47.97
CA MET A 713 1.48 4.05 -48.51
C MET A 713 1.67 2.92 -49.55
N GLU A 714 1.30 1.69 -49.21
CA GLU A 714 1.38 0.53 -50.13
C GLU A 714 0.49 0.71 -51.38
N HIS A 715 -0.63 1.43 -51.27
CA HIS A 715 -1.48 1.77 -52.41
C HIS A 715 -0.85 2.82 -53.34
N ASP A 716 -0.26 3.88 -52.76
CA ASP A 716 0.45 4.92 -53.51
C ASP A 716 1.72 4.36 -54.19
N ASP A 717 2.45 3.47 -53.50
CA ASP A 717 3.60 2.75 -54.07
C ASP A 717 3.17 1.77 -55.17
N TYR A 718 2.05 1.05 -55.01
CA TYR A 718 1.46 0.24 -56.09
C TYR A 718 1.12 1.08 -57.33
N LEU A 719 0.51 2.25 -57.16
CA LEU A 719 0.22 3.18 -58.26
C LEU A 719 1.50 3.74 -58.90
N GLN A 720 2.55 4.00 -58.11
CA GLN A 720 3.85 4.42 -58.65
C GLN A 720 4.53 3.29 -59.44
N VAL A 721 4.56 2.06 -58.92
CA VAL A 721 5.10 0.90 -59.64
C VAL A 721 4.33 0.65 -60.93
N ARG A 722 3.00 0.77 -60.90
CA ARG A 722 2.15 0.63 -62.07
C ARG A 722 2.45 1.68 -63.15
N SER A 723 2.51 2.96 -62.81
CA SER A 723 2.85 4.01 -63.79
C SER A 723 4.26 3.86 -64.38
N ARG A 724 5.22 3.35 -63.58
CA ARG A 724 6.57 3.01 -64.05
C ARG A 724 6.57 1.77 -64.96
N LEU A 725 5.69 0.80 -64.74
CA LEU A 725 5.47 -0.31 -65.65
C LEU A 725 4.92 0.20 -66.99
N GLU A 726 3.81 0.95 -66.97
CA GLU A 726 3.15 1.51 -68.15
C GLU A 726 4.14 2.34 -69.01
N ALA A 727 4.97 3.19 -68.39
CA ALA A 727 6.03 3.93 -69.08
C ALA A 727 7.17 3.05 -69.65
N MET A 728 7.50 1.92 -69.00
CA MET A 728 8.47 0.95 -69.53
C MET A 728 7.90 0.12 -70.69
N GLU A 729 6.58 -0.11 -70.71
CA GLU A 729 5.88 -0.74 -71.83
C GLU A 729 5.87 0.19 -73.05
N GLU A 730 5.56 1.49 -72.88
CA GLU A 730 5.69 2.49 -73.95
C GLU A 730 7.13 2.56 -74.52
N GLN A 731 8.16 2.51 -73.67
CA GLN A 731 9.56 2.51 -74.11
C GLN A 731 9.95 1.21 -74.85
N ARG A 732 9.46 0.05 -74.39
CA ARG A 732 9.66 -1.25 -75.08
C ARG A 732 9.09 -1.20 -76.49
N ASP A 733 7.87 -0.70 -76.63
CA ASP A 733 7.11 -0.71 -77.88
C ASP A 733 7.70 0.31 -78.88
N ALA A 734 8.10 1.50 -78.41
CA ALA A 734 8.89 2.46 -79.19
C ALA A 734 10.27 1.89 -79.60
N GLY A 735 10.94 1.17 -78.70
CA GLY A 735 12.18 0.46 -78.97
C GLY A 735 12.03 -0.69 -79.97
N GLU A 736 10.84 -1.29 -80.08
CA GLU A 736 10.52 -2.28 -81.11
C GLU A 736 10.22 -1.64 -82.47
N ALA A 737 9.50 -0.52 -82.50
CA ALA A 737 9.29 0.27 -83.72
C ALA A 737 10.63 0.74 -84.32
N ASN A 738 11.55 1.25 -83.50
CA ASN A 738 12.90 1.62 -83.94
C ASN A 738 13.72 0.41 -84.45
N ARG A 739 13.61 -0.77 -83.81
CA ARG A 739 14.27 -2.00 -84.32
C ARG A 739 13.73 -2.42 -85.69
N LYS A 740 12.42 -2.28 -85.94
CA LYS A 740 11.81 -2.56 -87.25
C LYS A 740 12.31 -1.61 -88.35
N LEU A 741 12.42 -0.31 -88.05
CA LEU A 741 13.00 0.69 -88.98
C LEU A 741 14.50 0.43 -89.25
N MET A 742 15.28 0.07 -88.23
CA MET A 742 16.70 -0.26 -88.41
C MET A 742 16.90 -1.53 -89.25
N ALA A 743 16.06 -2.56 -89.06
CA ALA A 743 16.11 -3.78 -89.88
C ALA A 743 15.81 -3.50 -91.37
N GLN A 744 14.82 -2.65 -91.65
CA GLN A 744 14.54 -2.18 -93.02
C GLN A 744 15.75 -1.45 -93.61
N ARG A 745 16.36 -0.53 -92.85
CA ARG A 745 17.53 0.23 -93.31
C ARG A 745 18.78 -0.64 -93.53
N ILE A 746 18.97 -1.71 -92.77
CA ILE A 746 20.04 -2.69 -93.01
C ILE A 746 19.81 -3.40 -94.35
N SER A 747 18.60 -3.88 -94.61
CA SER A 747 18.27 -4.56 -95.87
C SER A 747 18.44 -3.66 -97.11
N GLU A 748 18.10 -2.37 -97.00
CA GLU A 748 18.39 -1.38 -98.05
C GLU A 748 19.90 -1.25 -98.36
N LEU A 749 20.74 -1.29 -97.32
CA LEU A 749 22.20 -1.16 -97.44
C LEU A 749 22.85 -2.44 -97.97
N GLU A 750 22.36 -3.61 -97.57
CA GLU A 750 22.76 -4.91 -98.13
C GLU A 750 22.46 -4.98 -99.64
N SER A 751 21.29 -4.49 -100.07
CA SER A 751 20.93 -4.36 -101.48
C SER A 751 21.86 -3.40 -102.25
N GLN A 752 22.31 -2.31 -101.62
CA GLN A 752 23.27 -1.38 -102.23
C GLN A 752 24.68 -1.98 -102.35
N ILE A 753 25.16 -2.66 -101.30
CA ILE A 753 26.48 -3.31 -101.29
C ILE A 753 26.56 -4.42 -102.34
N THR A 754 25.51 -5.24 -102.49
CA THR A 754 25.47 -6.29 -103.52
C THR A 754 25.48 -5.74 -104.95
N SER A 755 24.86 -4.58 -105.23
CA SER A 755 25.01 -3.87 -106.52
C SER A 755 26.45 -3.43 -106.76
N GLN A 756 27.07 -2.75 -105.80
CA GLN A 756 28.44 -2.25 -105.91
C GLN A 756 29.47 -3.38 -106.10
N LEU A 757 29.26 -4.55 -105.49
CA LEU A 757 30.12 -5.72 -105.69
C LEU A 757 30.06 -6.28 -107.13
N MET A 758 28.96 -6.11 -107.85
CA MET A 758 28.83 -6.50 -109.26
C MET A 758 29.57 -5.51 -110.17
N GLU A 759 29.42 -4.20 -109.93
CA GLU A 759 30.18 -3.15 -110.64
C GLU A 759 31.71 -3.31 -110.46
N ILE A 760 32.16 -3.67 -109.25
CA ILE A 760 33.56 -3.98 -108.95
C ILE A 760 34.04 -5.24 -109.70
N LYS A 761 33.16 -6.21 -109.98
CA LYS A 761 33.50 -7.43 -110.72
C LYS A 761 33.69 -7.14 -112.22
N GLU A 762 32.81 -6.33 -112.81
CA GLU A 762 32.90 -5.93 -114.22
C GLU A 762 34.13 -5.06 -114.50
N THR A 763 34.39 -4.07 -113.64
CA THR A 763 35.58 -3.19 -113.75
C THR A 763 36.90 -3.92 -113.56
N ARG A 764 36.94 -5.00 -112.75
CA ARG A 764 38.12 -5.89 -112.68
C ARG A 764 38.33 -6.67 -113.98
N SER A 765 37.27 -7.17 -114.60
CA SER A 765 37.37 -7.91 -115.87
C SER A 765 37.96 -7.04 -117.00
N SER A 766 37.55 -5.78 -117.10
CA SER A 766 38.10 -4.86 -118.09
C SER A 766 39.54 -4.42 -117.77
N LEU A 767 39.94 -4.36 -116.50
CA LEU A 767 41.32 -4.07 -116.11
C LEU A 767 42.28 -5.19 -116.55
N GLU A 768 41.94 -6.46 -116.34
CA GLU A 768 42.76 -7.59 -116.81
C GLU A 768 42.98 -7.58 -118.33
N GLU A 769 41.94 -7.23 -119.09
CA GLU A 769 41.98 -7.18 -120.55
C GLU A 769 42.89 -6.03 -121.05
N ASN A 770 42.86 -4.88 -120.38
CA ASN A 770 43.82 -3.80 -120.60
C ASN A 770 45.26 -4.20 -120.21
N THR A 771 45.47 -4.96 -119.13
CA THR A 771 46.81 -5.44 -118.75
C THR A 771 47.41 -6.36 -119.83
N ARG A 772 46.61 -7.26 -120.42
CA ARG A 772 47.01 -8.12 -121.56
C ARG A 772 47.40 -7.31 -122.81
N MET A 773 46.88 -6.09 -122.96
CA MET A 773 47.26 -5.17 -124.04
C MET A 773 48.53 -4.37 -123.72
N LEU A 774 48.81 -4.09 -122.45
CA LEU A 774 50.03 -3.37 -122.02
C LEU A 774 51.29 -4.19 -122.30
N SER A 775 51.33 -5.47 -121.92
CA SER A 775 52.54 -6.31 -122.09
C SER A 775 52.96 -6.46 -123.56
N ARG A 776 52.00 -6.53 -124.48
CA ARG A 776 52.23 -6.51 -125.94
C ARG A 776 52.86 -5.20 -126.46
N LYS A 777 52.86 -4.13 -125.66
CA LYS A 777 53.51 -2.85 -125.95
C LYS A 777 54.87 -2.70 -125.27
N GLU A 778 55.06 -3.32 -124.11
CA GLU A 778 56.35 -3.39 -123.42
C GLU A 778 57.39 -4.17 -124.23
N GLU A 779 56.98 -5.30 -124.84
CA GLU A 779 57.81 -6.07 -125.79
C GLU A 779 58.27 -5.22 -126.99
N GLN A 780 57.41 -4.32 -127.49
CA GLN A 780 57.71 -3.43 -128.63
C GLN A 780 58.67 -2.29 -128.26
N LEU A 781 58.74 -1.91 -126.98
CA LEU A 781 59.67 -0.88 -126.49
C LEU A 781 61.09 -1.42 -126.28
N MET A 782 61.23 -2.66 -125.76
CA MET A 782 62.54 -3.29 -125.53
C MET A 782 63.40 -3.37 -126.81
N THR A 783 62.78 -3.68 -127.95
CA THR A 783 63.46 -3.71 -129.26
C THR A 783 63.96 -2.35 -129.75
N ILE A 784 63.36 -1.24 -129.29
CA ILE A 784 63.79 0.11 -129.66
C ILE A 784 64.94 0.58 -128.77
N GLN A 785 64.85 0.35 -127.45
CA GLN A 785 65.83 0.84 -126.47
C GLN A 785 67.25 0.31 -126.71
N ALA A 786 67.40 -0.93 -127.21
CA ALA A 786 68.69 -1.50 -127.56
C ALA A 786 69.44 -0.72 -128.66
N SER A 787 68.72 -0.05 -129.58
CA SER A 787 69.34 0.77 -130.64
C SER A 787 69.84 2.12 -130.14
N GLU A 788 69.20 2.69 -129.11
CA GLU A 788 69.51 4.03 -128.63
C GLU A 788 70.81 4.08 -127.79
N GLN A 789 71.09 3.02 -127.03
CA GLN A 789 72.27 2.97 -126.15
C GLN A 789 73.59 3.02 -126.94
N SER A 790 73.64 2.46 -128.16
CA SER A 790 74.88 2.45 -128.97
C SER A 790 75.32 3.83 -129.45
N LEU A 791 74.42 4.80 -129.57
CA LEU A 791 74.73 6.15 -130.09
C LEU A 791 75.07 7.16 -128.98
N ARG A 792 74.85 6.80 -127.71
CA ARG A 792 75.08 7.68 -126.56
C ARG A 792 76.49 7.59 -125.97
N SER A 793 77.23 6.51 -126.24
CA SER A 793 78.59 6.29 -125.71
C SER A 793 79.65 7.18 -126.37
N GLU A 794 79.59 7.34 -127.70
CA GLU A 794 80.61 8.06 -128.47
C GLU A 794 80.64 9.57 -128.19
N LEU A 795 79.47 10.17 -127.95
CA LEU A 795 79.34 11.62 -127.67
C LEU A 795 79.92 12.01 -126.30
N ALA A 796 80.01 11.09 -125.34
CA ALA A 796 80.46 11.37 -123.97
C ALA A 796 81.98 11.61 -123.88
N ALA A 797 82.77 10.86 -124.65
CA ALA A 797 84.23 10.85 -124.55
C ALA A 797 84.89 12.19 -124.90
N ALA A 798 84.32 12.95 -125.85
CA ALA A 798 84.88 14.22 -126.31
C ALA A 798 84.70 15.39 -125.31
N GLN A 799 83.83 15.27 -124.30
CA GLN A 799 83.45 16.40 -123.44
C GLN A 799 84.08 16.41 -122.03
N SER A 800 84.86 15.39 -121.65
CA SER A 800 85.53 15.35 -120.34
C SER A 800 86.76 16.26 -120.31
N SER A 801 87.68 16.05 -121.26
CA SER A 801 89.02 16.65 -121.31
C SER A 801 89.07 18.18 -121.12
N ILE A 802 88.10 18.92 -121.67
CA ILE A 802 88.07 20.40 -121.59
C ILE A 802 87.68 20.91 -120.19
N ARG A 803 87.05 20.09 -119.33
CA ARG A 803 86.47 20.52 -118.05
C ARG A 803 87.42 20.38 -116.85
N GLU A 804 88.57 19.72 -117.00
CA GLU A 804 89.46 19.38 -115.89
C GLU A 804 90.49 20.49 -115.62
N SER A 805 91.14 21.03 -116.65
CA SER A 805 92.15 22.09 -116.54
C SER A 805 91.65 23.41 -115.94
N ARG A 806 90.32 23.62 -115.83
CA ARG A 806 89.71 24.80 -115.19
C ARG A 806 89.41 24.65 -113.70
N ARG A 807 89.49 23.44 -113.12
CA ARG A 807 89.10 23.20 -111.71
C ARG A 807 90.26 23.28 -110.72
N ALA A 808 91.50 23.07 -111.18
CA ALA A 808 92.67 22.94 -110.30
C ALA A 808 93.19 24.26 -109.70
N LEU A 809 92.88 25.42 -110.29
CA LEU A 809 93.26 26.73 -109.76
C LEU A 809 92.33 27.19 -108.63
N ASP A 810 91.03 26.91 -108.79
CA ASP A 810 89.94 27.40 -107.95
C ASP A 810 89.92 26.80 -106.52
N THR A 811 90.57 25.66 -106.30
CA THR A 811 90.51 24.92 -105.03
C THR A 811 91.46 25.46 -103.96
N GLY A 812 92.68 25.86 -104.34
CA GLY A 812 93.73 26.23 -103.37
C GLY A 812 93.41 27.48 -102.53
N GLU A 813 92.69 28.45 -103.10
CA GLU A 813 92.40 29.70 -102.41
C GLU A 813 91.35 29.55 -101.29
N ARG A 814 90.51 28.51 -101.35
CA ARG A 814 89.35 28.35 -100.45
C ARG A 814 89.65 27.63 -99.13
N GLU A 815 90.79 26.96 -99.02
CA GLU A 815 91.17 26.19 -97.83
C GLU A 815 91.90 27.05 -96.78
N THR A 816 92.66 28.05 -97.23
CA THR A 816 93.45 28.94 -96.34
C THR A 816 92.62 29.87 -95.45
N LEU A 817 91.33 30.06 -95.76
CA LEU A 817 90.41 30.87 -94.96
C LEU A 817 89.80 30.08 -93.78
N LYS A 818 89.34 28.84 -94.02
CA LYS A 818 88.58 28.04 -93.03
C LYS A 818 89.34 27.82 -91.73
N LEU A 819 90.65 27.54 -91.84
CA LEU A 819 91.53 27.26 -90.69
C LEU A 819 91.69 28.45 -89.72
N ARG A 820 91.29 29.67 -90.10
CA ARG A 820 91.31 30.84 -89.19
C ARG A 820 90.06 30.94 -88.34
N ASP A 821 88.89 30.59 -88.88
CA ASP A 821 87.61 30.72 -88.17
C ASP A 821 87.49 29.69 -87.04
N GLU A 822 87.91 28.45 -87.30
CA GLU A 822 87.91 27.33 -86.34
C GLU A 822 88.71 27.67 -85.06
N LEU A 823 89.88 28.32 -85.21
CA LEU A 823 90.70 28.73 -84.07
C LEU A 823 90.01 29.77 -83.18
N THR A 824 89.26 30.72 -83.77
CA THR A 824 88.51 31.70 -82.95
C THR A 824 87.28 31.10 -82.29
N SER A 825 86.71 30.02 -82.83
CA SER A 825 85.61 29.28 -82.21
C SER A 825 86.05 28.60 -80.90
N ALA A 826 87.22 27.97 -80.91
CA ALA A 826 87.77 27.27 -79.74
C ALA A 826 87.96 28.19 -78.51
N VAL A 827 88.49 29.41 -78.72
CA VAL A 827 88.76 30.37 -77.62
C VAL A 827 87.48 30.77 -76.88
N ARG A 828 86.37 31.01 -77.61
CA ARG A 828 85.07 31.40 -77.01
C ARG A 828 84.48 30.28 -76.14
N ASN A 829 84.67 29.02 -76.55
CA ASN A 829 84.19 27.86 -75.79
C ASN A 829 84.94 27.68 -74.46
N ILE A 830 86.26 27.93 -74.44
CA ILE A 830 87.05 27.89 -73.21
C ILE A 830 86.53 28.93 -72.20
N GLN A 831 86.30 30.17 -72.65
CA GLN A 831 85.79 31.25 -71.80
C GLN A 831 84.40 30.95 -71.21
N ARG A 832 83.50 30.32 -71.98
CA ARG A 832 82.19 29.88 -71.48
C ARG A 832 82.32 28.85 -70.35
N LEU A 833 83.17 27.85 -70.53
CA LEU A 833 83.37 26.78 -69.54
C LEU A 833 83.97 27.32 -68.22
N THR A 834 84.82 28.36 -68.27
CA THR A 834 85.32 29.02 -67.05
C THR A 834 84.21 29.73 -66.27
N ALA A 835 83.26 30.38 -66.95
CA ALA A 835 82.12 31.02 -66.28
C ALA A 835 81.13 30.00 -65.70
N GLU A 836 80.88 28.90 -66.42
CA GLU A 836 80.03 27.80 -65.94
C GLU A 836 80.60 27.12 -64.68
N LEU A 837 81.92 26.95 -64.60
CA LEU A 837 82.58 26.45 -63.40
C LEU A 837 82.32 27.36 -62.19
N HIS A 838 82.53 28.67 -62.33
CA HIS A 838 82.42 29.61 -61.21
C HIS A 838 81.00 29.68 -60.64
N ASN A 839 79.97 29.66 -61.50
CA ASN A 839 78.57 29.57 -61.06
C ASN A 839 78.31 28.32 -60.19
N THR A 840 78.94 27.17 -60.50
CA THR A 840 78.80 25.96 -59.68
C THR A 840 79.56 26.01 -58.35
N GLU A 841 80.54 26.89 -58.21
CA GLU A 841 81.21 27.16 -56.92
C GLU A 841 80.31 28.01 -56.02
N ASP A 842 79.67 29.05 -56.58
CA ASP A 842 78.70 29.90 -55.87
C ASP A 842 77.46 29.09 -55.41
N ASP A 843 76.87 28.27 -56.30
CA ASP A 843 75.74 27.38 -55.95
C ASP A 843 76.11 26.42 -54.80
N ARG A 844 77.34 25.90 -54.80
CA ARG A 844 77.85 25.02 -53.73
C ARG A 844 77.95 25.75 -52.40
N GLU A 845 78.33 27.03 -52.39
CA GLU A 845 78.45 27.83 -51.16
C GLU A 845 77.09 28.35 -50.66
N ALA A 846 76.15 28.63 -51.56
CA ALA A 846 74.74 28.85 -51.24
C ALA A 846 74.09 27.59 -50.61
N LEU A 847 74.39 26.38 -51.13
CA LEU A 847 73.93 25.13 -50.54
C LEU A 847 74.57 24.86 -49.16
N LYS A 848 75.86 25.18 -48.99
CA LYS A 848 76.57 25.03 -47.72
C LYS A 848 76.00 25.94 -46.63
N THR A 849 75.87 27.23 -46.90
CA THR A 849 75.30 28.21 -45.94
C THR A 849 73.85 27.85 -45.56
N ARG A 850 73.08 27.30 -46.49
CA ARG A 850 71.74 26.75 -46.21
C ARG A 850 71.78 25.50 -45.33
N ALA A 851 72.76 24.62 -45.48
CA ALA A 851 72.95 23.47 -44.61
C ALA A 851 73.35 23.88 -43.18
N ASP A 852 74.23 24.87 -43.02
CA ASP A 852 74.58 25.46 -41.71
C ASP A 852 73.35 26.10 -41.03
N GLY A 853 72.44 26.69 -41.81
CA GLY A 853 71.13 27.16 -41.34
C GLY A 853 70.21 26.04 -40.84
N TYR A 854 70.21 24.87 -41.49
CA TYR A 854 69.46 23.70 -41.00
C TYR A 854 70.08 23.08 -39.74
N LEU A 855 71.42 23.03 -39.64
CA LEU A 855 72.12 22.53 -38.45
C LEU A 855 71.87 23.42 -37.21
N THR A 856 71.82 24.74 -37.39
CA THR A 856 71.53 25.68 -36.28
C THR A 856 70.08 25.62 -35.82
N GLU A 857 69.11 25.41 -36.72
CA GLU A 857 67.71 25.19 -36.34
C GLU A 857 67.49 23.82 -35.66
N LEU A 858 68.16 22.75 -36.12
CA LEU A 858 68.13 21.45 -35.42
C LEU A 858 68.63 21.60 -33.97
N ALA A 859 69.74 22.31 -33.77
CA ALA A 859 70.30 22.58 -32.44
C ALA A 859 69.43 23.53 -31.58
N ARG A 860 68.43 24.22 -32.15
CA ARG A 860 67.36 24.94 -31.42
C ARG A 860 66.27 23.96 -30.98
N GLN A 861 65.78 23.16 -31.92
CA GLN A 861 64.71 22.17 -31.69
C GLN A 861 65.12 21.13 -30.63
N GLU A 862 66.37 20.67 -30.64
CA GLU A 862 66.91 19.77 -29.60
C GLU A 862 66.77 20.36 -28.19
N ARG A 863 67.13 21.63 -27.97
CA ARG A 863 67.02 22.30 -26.66
C ARG A 863 65.56 22.46 -26.24
N LEU A 864 64.68 22.78 -27.17
CA LEU A 864 63.25 22.92 -26.91
C LEU A 864 62.63 21.56 -26.52
N LEU A 865 63.00 20.46 -27.18
CA LEU A 865 62.60 19.11 -26.78
C LEU A 865 63.12 18.74 -25.39
N ASP A 866 64.33 19.17 -25.06
CA ASP A 866 64.96 19.01 -23.74
C ASP A 866 64.22 19.78 -22.64
N GLU A 867 63.76 21.00 -22.93
CA GLU A 867 62.91 21.80 -22.05
C GLU A 867 61.51 21.19 -21.89
N ARG A 868 60.87 20.75 -22.98
CA ARG A 868 59.58 20.03 -22.93
C ARG A 868 59.69 18.70 -22.17
N ALA A 869 60.85 18.04 -22.20
CA ALA A 869 61.09 16.85 -21.39
C ALA A 869 61.10 17.18 -19.88
N ARG A 870 61.77 18.27 -19.48
CA ARG A 870 61.77 18.76 -18.09
C ARG A 870 60.37 19.20 -17.64
N GLU A 871 59.62 19.91 -18.47
CA GLU A 871 58.22 20.29 -18.19
C GLU A 871 57.31 19.07 -17.99
N ARG A 872 57.39 18.08 -18.89
CA ARG A 872 56.64 16.82 -18.78
C ARG A 872 56.99 16.08 -17.50
N ASP A 873 58.26 16.00 -17.14
CA ASP A 873 58.70 15.23 -15.98
C ASP A 873 58.28 15.92 -14.66
N LEU A 874 58.27 17.27 -14.62
CA LEU A 874 57.68 18.07 -13.54
C LEU A 874 56.15 17.90 -13.45
N LEU A 875 55.44 17.90 -14.58
CA LEU A 875 53.99 17.61 -14.60
C LEU A 875 53.69 16.18 -14.14
N ALA A 876 54.57 15.22 -14.44
CA ALA A 876 54.49 13.85 -13.93
C ALA A 876 54.87 13.72 -12.44
N GLU A 877 55.52 14.71 -11.84
CA GLU A 877 55.70 14.83 -10.38
C GLU A 877 54.45 15.43 -9.74
N GLN A 878 53.90 16.51 -10.30
CA GLN A 878 52.65 17.11 -9.84
C GLN A 878 51.46 16.13 -9.91
N ALA A 879 51.37 15.34 -10.99
CA ALA A 879 50.35 14.30 -11.12
C ALA A 879 50.53 13.13 -10.12
N ARG A 880 51.76 12.85 -9.68
CA ARG A 880 52.02 11.87 -8.60
C ARG A 880 51.64 12.42 -7.24
N ALA A 881 52.05 13.64 -6.91
CA ALA A 881 51.66 14.31 -5.67
C ALA A 881 50.12 14.43 -5.55
N ALA A 882 49.42 14.81 -6.64
CA ALA A 882 47.96 14.85 -6.67
C ALA A 882 47.31 13.46 -6.52
N ALA A 883 47.95 12.39 -7.01
CA ALA A 883 47.48 11.02 -6.81
C ALA A 883 47.69 10.55 -5.36
N GLU A 884 48.84 10.88 -4.76
CA GLU A 884 49.18 10.61 -3.35
C GLU A 884 48.23 11.37 -2.40
N ASP A 885 47.96 12.65 -2.65
CA ASP A 885 46.92 13.43 -1.95
C ASP A 885 45.53 12.78 -2.11
N ALA A 886 45.18 12.33 -3.32
CA ALA A 886 43.93 11.62 -3.55
C ALA A 886 43.86 10.24 -2.87
N GLU A 887 44.99 9.60 -2.56
CA GLU A 887 45.06 8.41 -1.72
C GLU A 887 44.90 8.75 -0.24
N VAL A 888 45.53 9.82 0.25
CA VAL A 888 45.34 10.33 1.62
C VAL A 888 43.89 10.75 1.86
N TRP A 889 43.23 11.40 0.90
CA TRP A 889 41.81 11.75 1.01
C TRP A 889 40.88 10.53 0.94
N ARG A 890 41.20 9.51 0.12
CA ARG A 890 40.47 8.24 0.12
C ARG A 890 40.62 7.49 1.44
N ALA A 891 41.83 7.41 2.00
CA ALA A 891 42.09 6.81 3.29
C ALA A 891 41.31 7.52 4.41
N ARG A 892 41.39 8.85 4.47
CA ARG A 892 40.61 9.66 5.43
C ARG A 892 39.10 9.49 5.27
N TRP A 893 38.61 9.33 4.04
CA TRP A 893 37.21 9.00 3.80
C TRP A 893 36.84 7.63 4.35
N THR A 894 37.63 6.58 4.06
CA THR A 894 37.37 5.23 4.59
C THR A 894 37.51 5.14 6.11
N ASP A 895 38.42 5.92 6.71
CA ASP A 895 38.58 6.03 8.16
C ASP A 895 37.36 6.74 8.79
N ALA A 896 36.85 7.79 8.15
CA ALA A 896 35.62 8.47 8.58
C ALA A 896 34.36 7.61 8.37
N GLU A 897 34.29 6.85 7.28
CA GLU A 897 33.16 5.96 6.96
C GLU A 897 33.13 4.74 7.89
N THR A 898 34.28 4.14 8.21
CA THR A 898 34.39 3.08 9.22
C THR A 898 34.15 3.61 10.64
N ALA A 899 34.63 4.80 10.98
CA ALA A 899 34.26 5.45 12.25
C ALA A 899 32.76 5.74 12.35
N ALA A 900 32.11 6.18 11.27
CA ALA A 900 30.67 6.39 11.21
C ALA A 900 29.88 5.07 11.29
N ALA A 901 30.36 3.99 10.66
CA ALA A 901 29.78 2.65 10.79
C ALA A 901 29.87 2.12 12.23
N ASN A 902 31.03 2.29 12.87
CA ASN A 902 31.23 1.94 14.29
C ASN A 902 30.35 2.79 15.22
N ALA A 903 30.18 4.08 14.94
CA ALA A 903 29.31 4.97 15.70
C ALA A 903 27.82 4.62 15.54
N ARG A 904 27.39 4.16 14.35
CA ARG A 904 26.04 3.60 14.14
C ARG A 904 25.86 2.32 14.93
N LEU A 905 26.79 1.36 14.81
CA LEU A 905 26.74 0.10 15.56
C LEU A 905 26.66 0.34 17.07
N GLN A 906 27.45 1.27 17.62
CA GLN A 906 27.34 1.68 19.04
C GLN A 906 26.03 2.38 19.40
N SER A 907 25.38 3.06 18.43
CA SER A 907 24.05 3.64 18.62
C SER A 907 22.97 2.56 18.61
N ASP A 908 23.10 1.55 17.77
CA ASP A 908 22.18 0.42 17.65
C ASP A 908 22.31 -0.50 18.88
N GLU A 909 23.53 -0.75 19.36
CA GLU A 909 23.80 -1.43 20.63
C GLU A 909 23.18 -0.70 21.82
N ARG A 910 23.30 0.64 21.87
CA ARG A 910 22.68 1.47 22.91
C ARG A 910 21.15 1.53 22.78
N SER A 911 20.59 1.48 21.57
CA SER A 911 19.14 1.34 21.40
C SER A 911 18.69 0.01 21.97
N ALA A 912 19.34 -1.10 21.59
CA ALA A 912 19.02 -2.43 22.11
C ALA A 912 19.24 -2.55 23.63
N GLU A 913 20.17 -1.81 24.22
CA GLU A 913 20.32 -1.68 25.68
C GLU A 913 19.16 -0.88 26.29
N VAL A 914 18.79 0.26 25.72
CA VAL A 914 17.63 1.06 26.15
C VAL A 914 16.32 0.27 26.02
N ASP A 915 16.15 -0.53 24.97
CA ASP A 915 14.98 -1.37 24.75
C ASP A 915 14.91 -2.51 25.78
N ARG A 916 16.02 -3.20 26.07
CA ARG A 916 16.08 -4.14 27.21
C ARG A 916 15.77 -3.46 28.54
N LEU A 917 16.25 -2.23 28.75
CA LEU A 917 15.96 -1.46 29.97
C LEU A 917 14.47 -1.08 30.03
N ARG A 918 13.82 -0.74 28.91
CA ARG A 918 12.37 -0.58 28.81
C ARG A 918 11.65 -1.88 29.17
N ASP A 919 12.00 -3.01 28.55
CA ASP A 919 11.42 -4.33 28.86
C ASP A 919 11.51 -4.66 30.36
N THR A 920 12.66 -4.40 30.99
CA THR A 920 12.83 -4.61 32.44
C THR A 920 12.05 -3.62 33.29
N LEU A 921 11.90 -2.37 32.85
CA LEU A 921 11.09 -1.36 33.54
C LEU A 921 9.60 -1.68 33.44
N GLU A 922 9.10 -2.06 32.26
CA GLU A 922 7.74 -2.52 32.05
C GLU A 922 7.45 -3.80 32.84
N GLY A 923 8.41 -4.73 32.91
CA GLY A 923 8.32 -5.89 33.81
C GLY A 923 8.23 -5.48 35.29
N LYS A 924 8.98 -4.47 35.72
CA LYS A 924 8.92 -3.94 37.10
C LYS A 924 7.64 -3.14 37.38
N ASP A 925 7.10 -2.43 36.40
CA ASP A 925 5.79 -1.78 36.50
C ASP A 925 4.65 -2.82 36.54
N GLN A 926 4.76 -3.92 35.78
CA GLN A 926 3.84 -5.05 35.89
C GLN A 926 3.93 -5.72 37.27
N GLU A 927 5.14 -5.95 37.82
CA GLU A 927 5.32 -6.40 39.20
C GLU A 927 4.72 -5.40 40.21
N LEU A 928 4.91 -4.10 40.04
CA LEU A 928 4.34 -3.06 40.91
C LEU A 928 2.82 -3.00 40.81
N MET A 929 2.22 -3.19 39.63
CA MET A 929 0.76 -3.28 39.46
C MET A 929 0.20 -4.58 40.08
N GLN A 930 0.93 -5.70 39.97
CA GLN A 930 0.57 -6.93 40.68
C GLN A 930 0.63 -6.73 42.20
N CYS A 931 1.69 -6.10 42.72
CA CYS A 931 1.83 -5.74 44.13
C CYS A 931 0.73 -4.78 44.61
N LYS A 932 0.37 -3.76 43.82
CA LYS A 932 -0.78 -2.88 44.10
C LYS A 932 -2.10 -3.67 44.14
N SER A 933 -2.32 -4.58 43.18
CA SER A 933 -3.51 -5.44 43.17
C SER A 933 -3.57 -6.40 44.36
N ALA A 934 -2.41 -6.84 44.87
CA ALA A 934 -2.30 -7.68 46.05
C ALA A 934 -2.55 -6.87 47.33
N LEU A 935 -2.00 -5.65 47.40
CA LEU A 935 -2.25 -4.69 48.47
C LEU A 935 -3.73 -4.35 48.55
N SER A 936 -4.39 -3.93 47.45
CA SER A 936 -5.82 -3.59 47.50
C SER A 936 -6.73 -4.79 47.76
N ARG A 937 -6.32 -6.02 47.43
CA ARG A 937 -7.00 -7.24 47.90
C ARG A 937 -6.80 -7.47 49.41
N ALA A 938 -5.61 -7.22 49.94
CA ALA A 938 -5.33 -7.30 51.37
C ALA A 938 -6.03 -6.19 52.16
N GLU A 939 -6.10 -4.96 51.64
CA GLU A 939 -6.85 -3.83 52.20
C GLU A 939 -8.35 -4.15 52.23
N LEU A 940 -8.92 -4.66 51.14
CA LEU A 940 -10.31 -5.13 51.10
C LEU A 940 -10.55 -6.31 52.07
N GLN A 941 -9.60 -7.24 52.20
CA GLN A 941 -9.68 -8.32 53.17
C GLN A 941 -9.62 -7.80 54.62
N VAL A 942 -8.80 -6.80 54.90
CA VAL A 942 -8.72 -6.12 56.21
C VAL A 942 -9.98 -5.32 56.50
N GLN A 943 -10.56 -4.65 55.51
CA GLN A 943 -11.86 -3.98 55.62
C GLN A 943 -12.99 -5.00 55.92
N ASN A 944 -13.05 -6.10 55.18
CA ASN A 944 -14.03 -7.17 55.40
C ASN A 944 -13.87 -7.84 56.77
N LEU A 945 -12.63 -8.09 57.23
CA LEU A 945 -12.35 -8.59 58.58
C LEU A 945 -12.64 -7.55 59.67
N GLY A 946 -12.42 -6.27 59.38
CA GLY A 946 -12.80 -5.15 60.24
C GLY A 946 -14.31 -5.06 60.41
N GLN A 947 -15.07 -5.13 59.31
CA GLN A 947 -16.53 -5.18 59.32
C GLN A 947 -17.03 -6.43 60.07
N GLN A 948 -16.52 -7.63 59.78
CA GLN A 948 -16.91 -8.85 60.51
C GLN A 948 -16.58 -8.76 62.01
N ASN A 949 -15.51 -8.05 62.41
CA ASN A 949 -15.20 -7.81 63.82
C ASN A 949 -16.07 -6.71 64.43
N ALA A 950 -16.53 -5.72 63.66
CA ALA A 950 -17.54 -4.75 64.08
C ALA A 950 -18.89 -5.44 64.27
N GLU A 951 -19.38 -6.21 63.30
CA GLU A 951 -20.60 -7.03 63.37
C GLU A 951 -20.57 -8.01 64.56
N ARG A 952 -19.42 -8.66 64.81
CA ARG A 952 -19.23 -9.51 66.01
C ARG A 952 -19.17 -8.70 67.31
N GLY A 953 -18.61 -7.50 67.28
CA GLY A 953 -18.56 -6.58 68.41
C GLY A 953 -19.95 -6.03 68.77
N GLU A 954 -20.75 -5.71 67.77
CA GLU A 954 -22.15 -5.31 67.88
C GLU A 954 -23.03 -6.47 68.33
N ALA A 955 -22.88 -7.67 67.76
CA ALA A 955 -23.58 -8.87 68.22
C ALA A 955 -23.21 -9.23 69.67
N ALA A 956 -21.94 -9.08 70.07
CA ALA A 956 -21.51 -9.23 71.46
C ALA A 956 -22.02 -8.09 72.36
N GLY A 957 -22.18 -6.88 71.83
CA GLY A 957 -22.78 -5.73 72.51
C GLY A 957 -24.28 -5.90 72.74
N LEU A 958 -25.01 -6.41 71.74
CA LEU A 958 -26.41 -6.80 71.82
C LEU A 958 -26.59 -7.95 72.81
N ALA A 959 -25.79 -9.02 72.73
CA ALA A 959 -25.83 -10.12 73.69
C ALA A 959 -25.49 -9.66 75.13
N ARG A 960 -24.61 -8.67 75.31
CA ARG A 960 -24.38 -8.04 76.63
C ARG A 960 -25.58 -7.22 77.09
N ALA A 961 -26.16 -6.39 76.21
CA ALA A 961 -27.36 -5.63 76.52
C ALA A 961 -28.57 -6.52 76.81
N GLU A 962 -28.69 -7.68 76.15
CA GLU A 962 -29.67 -8.73 76.47
C GLU A 962 -29.37 -9.38 77.82
N VAL A 963 -28.11 -9.70 78.14
CA VAL A 963 -27.74 -10.22 79.47
C VAL A 963 -27.96 -9.19 80.57
N GLU A 964 -27.75 -7.90 80.31
CA GLU A 964 -28.02 -6.79 81.25
C GLU A 964 -29.54 -6.53 81.38
N ALA A 965 -30.30 -6.61 80.30
CA ALA A 965 -31.77 -6.56 80.31
C ALA A 965 -32.37 -7.76 81.06
N LEU A 966 -31.87 -8.97 80.81
CA LEU A 966 -32.27 -10.18 81.54
C LEU A 966 -31.81 -10.14 83.01
N SER A 967 -30.65 -9.56 83.32
CA SER A 967 -30.17 -9.41 84.71
C SER A 967 -30.96 -8.36 85.49
N SER A 968 -31.33 -7.25 84.85
CA SER A 968 -32.20 -6.24 85.43
C SER A 968 -33.66 -6.72 85.52
N GLU A 969 -34.15 -7.49 84.56
CA GLU A 969 -35.46 -8.16 84.65
C GLU A 969 -35.46 -9.26 85.73
N VAL A 970 -34.41 -10.08 85.85
CA VAL A 970 -34.25 -11.03 86.98
C VAL A 970 -34.17 -10.29 88.31
N SER A 971 -33.56 -9.10 88.36
CA SER A 971 -33.53 -8.27 89.57
C SER A 971 -34.90 -7.67 89.87
N ARG A 972 -35.63 -7.18 88.87
CA ARG A 972 -37.03 -6.72 88.97
C ARG A 972 -37.95 -7.85 89.40
N LEU A 973 -37.77 -9.06 88.88
CA LEU A 973 -38.52 -10.26 89.26
C LEU A 973 -38.16 -10.72 90.69
N ARG A 974 -36.90 -10.59 91.13
CA ARG A 974 -36.51 -10.81 92.54
C ARG A 974 -37.12 -9.76 93.46
N GLU A 975 -37.17 -8.49 93.06
CA GLU A 975 -37.87 -7.45 93.82
C GLU A 975 -39.37 -7.68 93.85
N VAL A 976 -39.99 -8.05 92.73
CA VAL A 976 -41.43 -8.35 92.66
C VAL A 976 -41.74 -9.62 93.45
N LEU A 977 -40.86 -10.63 93.45
CA LEU A 977 -40.97 -11.81 94.31
C LEU A 977 -40.85 -11.41 95.78
N GLY A 978 -39.84 -10.63 96.17
CA GLY A 978 -39.66 -10.16 97.54
C GLY A 978 -40.82 -9.26 98.02
N ARG A 979 -41.38 -8.42 97.14
CA ARG A 979 -42.62 -7.66 97.42
C ARG A 979 -43.83 -8.59 97.52
N ALA A 980 -43.93 -9.61 96.68
CA ALA A 980 -45.00 -10.61 96.73
C ALA A 980 -44.88 -11.52 97.97
N GLU A 981 -43.68 -11.84 98.44
CA GLU A 981 -43.42 -12.57 99.68
C GLU A 981 -43.64 -11.69 100.91
N ALA A 982 -43.29 -10.41 100.87
CA ALA A 982 -43.64 -9.44 101.92
C ALA A 982 -45.16 -9.20 102.00
N ALA A 983 -45.85 -9.19 100.86
CA ALA A 983 -47.31 -9.12 100.75
C ALA A 983 -47.99 -10.44 101.15
N ARG A 984 -47.42 -11.59 100.79
CA ARG A 984 -47.86 -12.92 101.27
C ARG A 984 -47.75 -12.96 102.79
N GLY A 985 -46.58 -12.60 103.34
CA GLY A 985 -46.34 -12.43 104.76
C GLY A 985 -47.25 -11.40 105.44
N ALA A 986 -47.75 -10.39 104.72
CA ALA A 986 -48.72 -9.43 105.25
C ALA A 986 -50.13 -10.04 105.28
N LEU A 987 -50.56 -10.72 104.21
CA LEU A 987 -51.80 -11.47 104.15
C LEU A 987 -51.81 -12.67 105.11
N GLU A 988 -50.65 -13.25 105.41
CA GLU A 988 -50.45 -14.29 106.43
C GLU A 988 -50.58 -13.70 107.85
N ARG A 989 -50.01 -12.51 108.09
CA ARG A 989 -50.22 -11.74 109.33
C ARG A 989 -51.68 -11.36 109.51
N GLU A 990 -52.36 -10.91 108.46
CA GLU A 990 -53.80 -10.59 108.46
C GLU A 990 -54.66 -11.85 108.64
N ALA A 991 -54.33 -12.96 107.98
CA ALA A 991 -55.02 -14.24 108.15
C ALA A 991 -54.84 -14.81 109.57
N VAL A 992 -53.67 -14.64 110.18
CA VAL A 992 -53.49 -14.93 111.61
C VAL A 992 -54.23 -13.95 112.49
N HIS A 993 -54.25 -12.64 112.18
CA HIS A 993 -55.00 -11.68 112.97
C HIS A 993 -56.52 -11.95 112.90
N ALA A 994 -57.03 -12.40 111.75
CA ALA A 994 -58.40 -12.84 111.56
C ALA A 994 -58.67 -14.19 112.24
N ARG A 995 -57.73 -15.13 112.21
CA ARG A 995 -57.81 -16.41 112.92
C ARG A 995 -57.78 -16.20 114.44
N VAL A 996 -56.94 -15.32 114.96
CA VAL A 996 -56.90 -14.93 116.38
C VAL A 996 -58.18 -14.18 116.77
N ALA A 997 -58.68 -13.27 115.93
CA ALA A 997 -59.99 -12.63 116.18
C ALA A 997 -61.15 -13.65 116.14
N ALA A 998 -61.06 -14.70 115.34
CA ALA A 998 -62.03 -15.81 115.32
C ALA A 998 -61.88 -16.75 116.52
N GLU A 999 -60.67 -17.03 117.00
CA GLU A 999 -60.44 -17.75 118.27
C GLU A 999 -60.90 -16.91 119.46
N GLU A 1000 -60.69 -15.59 119.47
CA GLU A 1000 -61.26 -14.68 120.47
C GLU A 1000 -62.79 -14.66 120.39
N ALA A 1001 -63.39 -14.66 119.20
CA ALA A 1001 -64.83 -14.75 119.04
C ALA A 1001 -65.37 -16.11 119.53
N ARG A 1002 -64.65 -17.21 119.30
CA ARG A 1002 -64.94 -18.54 119.86
C ARG A 1002 -64.78 -18.58 121.36
N ALA A 1003 -63.76 -17.93 121.93
CA ALA A 1003 -63.57 -17.83 123.37
C ALA A 1003 -64.66 -16.98 124.04
N LYS A 1004 -65.11 -15.89 123.39
CA LYS A 1004 -66.24 -15.07 123.83
C LYS A 1004 -67.57 -15.81 123.67
N ALA A 1005 -67.73 -16.64 122.65
CA ALA A 1005 -68.88 -17.53 122.50
C ALA A 1005 -68.88 -18.66 123.55
N ALA A 1006 -67.75 -19.30 123.81
CA ALA A 1006 -67.60 -20.32 124.85
C ALA A 1006 -67.78 -19.75 126.26
N ALA A 1007 -67.37 -18.50 126.50
CA ALA A 1007 -67.70 -17.77 127.72
C ALA A 1007 -69.22 -17.53 127.83
N ALA A 1008 -69.88 -17.08 126.76
CA ALA A 1008 -71.34 -16.92 126.73
C ALA A 1008 -72.10 -18.26 126.87
N GLU A 1009 -71.55 -19.37 126.36
CA GLU A 1009 -72.07 -20.73 126.59
C GLU A 1009 -71.85 -21.19 128.03
N ALA A 1010 -70.73 -20.84 128.66
CA ALA A 1010 -70.48 -21.10 130.09
C ALA A 1010 -71.41 -20.25 131.00
N ASP A 1011 -71.62 -18.98 130.66
CA ASP A 1011 -72.58 -18.10 131.34
C ASP A 1011 -74.02 -18.61 131.15
N ALA A 1012 -74.36 -19.12 129.96
CA ALA A 1012 -75.65 -19.75 129.69
C ALA A 1012 -75.81 -21.10 130.43
N ALA A 1013 -74.73 -21.87 130.61
CA ALA A 1013 -74.73 -23.08 131.42
C ALA A 1013 -74.90 -22.76 132.92
N ALA A 1014 -74.21 -21.74 133.43
CA ALA A 1014 -74.40 -21.24 134.79
C ALA A 1014 -75.82 -20.68 135.01
N ALA A 1015 -76.42 -20.05 133.99
CA ALA A 1015 -77.82 -19.64 134.01
C ALA A 1015 -78.79 -20.85 133.99
N GLN A 1016 -78.47 -21.92 133.26
CA GLN A 1016 -79.23 -23.18 133.32
C GLN A 1016 -79.12 -23.88 134.68
N GLU A 1017 -77.94 -23.88 135.30
CA GLU A 1017 -77.67 -24.48 136.61
C GLU A 1017 -78.35 -23.69 137.74
N SER A 1018 -78.27 -22.35 137.70
CA SER A 1018 -79.08 -21.46 138.55
C SER A 1018 -80.59 -21.75 138.39
N ALA A 1019 -81.06 -21.87 137.14
CA ALA A 1019 -82.44 -22.25 136.86
C ALA A 1019 -82.75 -23.74 137.18
N ALA A 1020 -81.76 -24.59 137.47
CA ALA A 1020 -81.97 -25.95 137.97
C ALA A 1020 -82.14 -25.95 139.50
N VAL A 1021 -81.35 -25.15 140.22
CA VAL A 1021 -81.50 -24.90 141.66
C VAL A 1021 -82.85 -24.24 141.98
N GLU A 1022 -83.28 -23.24 141.19
CA GLU A 1022 -84.63 -22.67 141.26
C GLU A 1022 -85.73 -23.75 141.11
N ARG A 1023 -85.56 -24.68 140.16
CA ARG A 1023 -86.50 -25.80 139.94
C ARG A 1023 -86.45 -26.83 141.07
N GLU A 1024 -85.36 -26.94 141.82
CA GLU A 1024 -85.25 -27.82 142.99
C GLU A 1024 -85.88 -27.19 144.24
N ASN A 1025 -85.67 -25.89 144.45
CA ASN A 1025 -86.41 -25.12 145.45
C ASN A 1025 -87.94 -25.17 145.19
N ALA A 1026 -88.36 -25.13 143.92
CA ALA A 1026 -89.76 -25.33 143.54
C ALA A 1026 -90.29 -26.76 143.83
N ARG A 1027 -89.44 -27.80 143.78
CA ARG A 1027 -89.83 -29.17 144.20
C ARG A 1027 -90.07 -29.24 145.71
N ASN A 1028 -89.18 -28.62 146.50
CA ASN A 1028 -89.31 -28.57 147.96
C ASN A 1028 -90.56 -27.80 148.42
N ALA A 1029 -90.96 -26.74 147.71
CA ALA A 1029 -92.23 -26.06 147.96
C ALA A 1029 -93.47 -26.92 147.60
N ASN A 1030 -93.41 -27.70 146.52
CA ASN A 1030 -94.51 -28.59 146.14
C ASN A 1030 -94.72 -29.75 147.13
N PHE A 1031 -93.67 -30.22 147.81
CA PHE A 1031 -93.76 -31.27 148.84
C PHE A 1031 -94.71 -30.90 150.00
N LEU A 1032 -94.79 -29.62 150.36
CA LEU A 1032 -95.72 -29.14 151.40
C LEU A 1032 -97.16 -28.97 150.87
N LEU A 1033 -97.35 -28.72 149.57
CA LEU A 1033 -98.68 -28.72 148.94
C LEU A 1033 -99.23 -30.14 148.74
N GLN A 1034 -98.36 -31.13 148.53
CA GLN A 1034 -98.75 -32.53 148.36
C GLN A 1034 -99.49 -33.09 149.59
N ASN A 1035 -99.05 -32.72 150.80
CA ASN A 1035 -99.71 -33.10 152.07
C ASN A 1035 -101.14 -32.55 152.25
N VAL A 1036 -101.52 -31.48 151.53
CA VAL A 1036 -102.90 -30.98 151.52
C VAL A 1036 -103.72 -31.68 150.42
N LYS A 1037 -103.11 -31.94 149.26
CA LYS A 1037 -103.78 -32.55 148.11
C LYS A 1037 -104.09 -34.03 148.26
N GLU A 1038 -103.48 -34.74 149.21
CA GLU A 1038 -103.97 -36.08 149.58
C GLU A 1038 -105.41 -36.07 150.09
N LYS A 1039 -105.93 -34.94 150.61
CA LYS A 1039 -107.36 -34.78 150.94
C LYS A 1039 -108.26 -34.40 149.75
N GLU A 1040 -107.70 -34.02 148.60
CA GLU A 1040 -108.46 -33.80 147.35
C GLU A 1040 -108.56 -35.08 146.49
N ARG A 1041 -107.66 -36.06 146.70
CA ARG A 1041 -107.69 -37.33 145.94
C ARG A 1041 -108.89 -38.19 146.29
N ASP A 1042 -109.35 -38.20 147.53
CA ASP A 1042 -110.58 -38.90 147.93
C ASP A 1042 -111.82 -38.37 147.19
N ALA A 1043 -111.93 -37.05 147.00
CA ALA A 1043 -113.06 -36.42 146.32
C ALA A 1043 -113.02 -36.54 144.79
N THR A 1044 -111.84 -36.71 144.18
CA THR A 1044 -111.69 -36.73 142.72
C THR A 1044 -111.77 -38.12 142.10
N VAL A 1045 -111.70 -39.19 142.90
CA VAL A 1045 -112.10 -40.55 142.45
C VAL A 1045 -113.57 -40.57 142.01
N GLU A 1046 -114.46 -39.86 142.73
CA GLU A 1046 -115.90 -39.74 142.38
C GLU A 1046 -116.14 -39.03 141.03
N ALA A 1047 -115.20 -38.20 140.56
CA ALA A 1047 -115.26 -37.55 139.25
C ALA A 1047 -114.84 -38.48 138.10
N GLN A 1048 -114.01 -39.49 138.38
CA GLN A 1048 -113.49 -40.44 137.40
C GLN A 1048 -114.54 -41.50 136.98
N GLU A 1049 -115.60 -41.69 137.77
CA GLU A 1049 -116.67 -42.63 137.44
C GLU A 1049 -117.67 -42.04 136.42
N ARG A 1050 -118.12 -40.80 136.62
CA ARG A 1050 -119.19 -40.17 135.81
C ARG A 1050 -118.77 -39.81 134.37
N THR A 1051 -117.49 -39.62 134.10
CA THR A 1051 -116.99 -39.43 132.73
C THR A 1051 -117.18 -40.69 131.86
N ASN A 1052 -117.31 -41.87 132.45
CA ASN A 1052 -117.64 -43.10 131.70
C ASN A 1052 -119.13 -43.13 131.29
N GLU A 1053 -120.03 -42.55 132.08
CA GLU A 1053 -121.45 -42.39 131.71
C GLU A 1053 -121.62 -41.50 130.47
N VAL A 1054 -120.78 -40.46 130.35
CA VAL A 1054 -120.77 -39.53 129.19
C VAL A 1054 -120.44 -40.23 127.87
N MET A 1055 -119.66 -41.33 127.90
CA MET A 1055 -119.43 -42.15 126.70
C MET A 1055 -120.67 -42.99 126.36
N ALA A 1056 -121.25 -43.70 127.35
CA ALA A 1056 -122.39 -44.59 127.14
C ALA A 1056 -123.67 -43.87 126.68
N LEU A 1057 -123.84 -42.59 127.00
CA LEU A 1057 -125.00 -41.80 126.58
C LEU A 1057 -124.87 -41.23 125.15
N ARG A 1058 -123.66 -40.98 124.65
CA ARG A 1058 -123.44 -40.45 123.29
C ARG A 1058 -123.89 -41.42 122.20
N GLU A 1059 -123.65 -42.72 122.38
CA GLU A 1059 -124.07 -43.75 121.41
C GLU A 1059 -125.58 -44.00 121.41
N ARG A 1060 -126.30 -43.63 122.49
CA ARG A 1060 -127.78 -43.72 122.54
C ARG A 1060 -128.49 -42.51 121.95
N ALA A 1061 -127.90 -41.33 121.97
CA ALA A 1061 -128.52 -40.11 121.46
C ALA A 1061 -128.65 -40.12 119.91
N ILE A 1062 -127.64 -40.65 119.22
CA ILE A 1062 -127.58 -40.70 117.75
C ILE A 1062 -128.77 -41.51 117.17
N LEU A 1063 -129.18 -42.58 117.83
CA LEU A 1063 -130.36 -43.39 117.46
C LEU A 1063 -131.72 -42.74 117.80
N ALA A 1064 -131.73 -41.60 118.48
CA ALA A 1064 -132.93 -40.80 118.75
C ALA A 1064 -133.11 -39.68 117.71
N GLU A 1065 -132.02 -39.09 117.23
CA GLU A 1065 -132.04 -38.04 116.20
C GLU A 1065 -132.72 -38.53 114.91
N GLU A 1066 -132.34 -39.70 114.40
CA GLU A 1066 -132.93 -40.31 113.19
C GLU A 1066 -134.45 -40.55 113.27
N ARG A 1067 -135.00 -40.72 114.49
CA ARG A 1067 -136.45 -40.91 114.70
C ARG A 1067 -137.21 -39.60 114.90
N ALA A 1068 -136.60 -38.60 115.53
CA ALA A 1068 -137.21 -37.29 115.70
C ALA A 1068 -137.41 -36.59 114.34
N GLU A 1069 -136.45 -36.72 113.43
CA GLU A 1069 -136.57 -36.16 112.08
C GLU A 1069 -137.75 -36.74 111.27
N ALA A 1070 -138.17 -37.98 111.55
CA ALA A 1070 -139.32 -38.57 110.87
C ALA A 1070 -140.64 -37.87 111.25
N GLN A 1071 -140.79 -37.46 112.52
CA GLN A 1071 -142.04 -36.87 113.02
C GLN A 1071 -142.16 -35.36 112.75
N GLN A 1072 -141.07 -34.58 112.78
CA GLN A 1072 -141.17 -33.14 112.45
C GLN A 1072 -141.49 -32.88 110.98
N ARG A 1073 -141.20 -33.82 110.07
CA ARG A 1073 -141.63 -33.79 108.66
C ARG A 1073 -143.16 -33.91 108.49
N GLU A 1074 -143.90 -34.35 109.51
CA GLU A 1074 -145.37 -34.24 109.57
C GLU A 1074 -145.83 -32.95 110.26
N MET A 1075 -145.17 -32.50 111.33
CA MET A 1075 -145.49 -31.22 112.01
C MET A 1075 -145.43 -30.02 111.05
N ALA A 1076 -144.48 -30.03 110.10
CA ALA A 1076 -144.39 -29.04 109.02
C ALA A 1076 -145.70 -28.89 108.21
N ARG A 1077 -146.44 -29.99 108.01
CA ARG A 1077 -147.71 -30.02 107.25
C ARG A 1077 -148.95 -29.60 108.06
N LEU A 1078 -148.83 -29.50 109.39
CA LEU A 1078 -149.94 -29.11 110.27
C LEU A 1078 -149.92 -27.62 110.63
N TYR A 1079 -148.74 -27.03 110.85
CA TYR A 1079 -148.63 -25.58 111.04
C TYR A 1079 -148.87 -24.78 109.76
N GLU A 1080 -148.63 -25.36 108.59
CA GLU A 1080 -149.01 -24.76 107.30
C GLU A 1080 -150.55 -24.57 107.19
N ARG A 1081 -151.36 -25.43 107.84
CA ARG A 1081 -152.82 -25.27 107.97
C ARG A 1081 -153.21 -24.28 109.07
N LEU A 1082 -152.44 -24.15 110.16
CA LEU A 1082 -152.66 -23.06 111.13
C LEU A 1082 -152.50 -21.69 110.46
N ALA A 1083 -151.48 -21.58 109.58
CA ALA A 1083 -151.25 -20.43 108.72
C ALA A 1083 -152.35 -20.19 107.66
N GLU A 1084 -153.40 -21.00 107.57
CA GLU A 1084 -154.63 -20.70 106.82
C GLU A 1084 -155.75 -20.15 107.72
N SER A 1085 -155.84 -20.63 108.96
CA SER A 1085 -156.78 -20.12 109.97
C SER A 1085 -156.42 -18.73 110.50
N GLU A 1086 -155.13 -18.40 110.67
CA GLU A 1086 -154.73 -17.04 111.06
C GLU A 1086 -154.83 -16.06 109.87
N LYS A 1087 -154.77 -16.56 108.63
CA LYS A 1087 -155.21 -15.81 107.45
C LYS A 1087 -156.74 -15.58 107.45
N ALA A 1088 -157.54 -16.26 108.27
CA ALA A 1088 -158.96 -15.94 108.51
C ALA A 1088 -159.16 -14.96 109.68
N ALA A 1089 -158.36 -15.03 110.75
CA ALA A 1089 -158.31 -13.95 111.75
C ALA A 1089 -157.92 -12.60 111.10
N SER A 1090 -156.95 -12.66 110.18
CA SER A 1090 -156.54 -11.55 109.29
C SER A 1090 -157.65 -11.05 108.34
N ARG A 1091 -158.82 -11.70 108.27
CA ARG A 1091 -159.99 -11.25 107.51
C ARG A 1091 -161.06 -10.57 108.36
N ILE A 1092 -160.98 -10.64 109.71
CA ILE A 1092 -161.93 -9.97 110.62
C ILE A 1092 -161.35 -8.67 111.20
N SER A 1093 -160.07 -8.60 111.59
CA SER A 1093 -159.47 -7.30 111.95
C SER A 1093 -159.28 -6.36 110.74
N ARG A 1094 -159.38 -6.88 109.51
CA ARG A 1094 -159.48 -6.05 108.29
C ARG A 1094 -160.91 -5.59 107.97
N SER A 1095 -161.95 -6.11 108.65
CA SER A 1095 -163.33 -5.59 108.53
C SER A 1095 -163.65 -4.47 109.54
N LEU A 1096 -162.64 -3.97 110.28
CA LEU A 1096 -162.70 -2.70 111.03
C LEU A 1096 -161.59 -1.74 110.59
N SER A 1097 -161.31 -1.70 109.28
CA SER A 1097 -160.48 -0.65 108.65
C SER A 1097 -161.30 0.55 108.15
N THR A 1098 -162.62 0.52 108.33
CA THR A 1098 -163.57 1.46 107.67
C THR A 1098 -164.75 1.87 108.57
N GLU A 1099 -164.55 1.92 109.89
CA GLU A 1099 -165.45 2.66 110.79
C GLU A 1099 -164.63 3.47 111.79
N ARG A 1100 -164.97 4.77 111.89
CA ARG A 1100 -164.92 5.60 113.12
C ARG A 1100 -163.55 5.87 113.77
N LEU A 1101 -163.09 7.11 113.96
CA LEU A 1101 -163.59 8.46 113.61
C LEU A 1101 -165.00 8.89 114.07
N GLU A 1102 -165.66 8.09 114.91
CA GLU A 1102 -166.79 8.53 115.72
C GLU A 1102 -166.72 7.84 117.08
N ARG A 1103 -166.68 8.63 118.15
CA ARG A 1103 -166.91 8.24 119.55
C ARG A 1103 -165.81 7.36 120.19
N GLU A 1104 -165.40 7.57 121.44
CA GLU A 1104 -165.48 8.75 122.32
C GLU A 1104 -164.59 8.47 123.56
N ARG A 1105 -164.38 9.50 124.40
CA ARG A 1105 -164.28 9.39 125.87
C ARG A 1105 -163.28 8.41 126.54
N GLU A 1106 -162.35 9.03 127.28
CA GLU A 1106 -162.11 8.82 128.72
C GLU A 1106 -161.02 7.82 129.25
N ARG A 1107 -160.04 8.44 129.96
CA ARG A 1107 -159.24 7.97 131.14
C ARG A 1107 -158.06 6.99 130.85
N TYR A 1108 -156.78 7.35 131.08
CA TYR A 1108 -156.00 7.57 132.34
C TYR A 1108 -155.62 6.28 133.12
N PRO A 1109 -154.49 6.18 133.88
CA PRO A 1109 -153.34 7.12 134.08
C PRO A 1109 -151.88 6.52 134.09
N SER A 1110 -150.85 7.41 134.10
CA SER A 1110 -149.52 7.35 134.81
C SER A 1110 -148.46 6.24 134.51
N GLU A 1111 -147.11 6.43 134.59
CA GLU A 1111 -146.23 7.60 134.84
C GLU A 1111 -144.72 7.35 134.48
N MET A 1112 -143.92 8.40 134.12
CA MET A 1112 -142.41 8.44 133.98
C MET A 1112 -141.77 7.76 132.71
N ARG A 1113 -140.54 8.05 132.19
CA ARG A 1113 -139.55 9.18 132.37
C ARG A 1113 -138.75 9.64 131.10
N SER A 1114 -137.39 9.59 131.04
CA SER A 1114 -136.54 10.56 130.27
C SER A 1114 -135.01 10.23 130.21
N VAL A 1115 -134.10 10.66 129.28
CA VAL A 1115 -134.22 11.37 127.96
C VAL A 1115 -133.03 11.25 126.91
N PRO A 1116 -131.72 11.48 127.18
CA PRO A 1116 -130.70 11.85 126.14
C PRO A 1116 -129.48 10.90 125.95
N GLY A 1117 -128.55 10.99 124.97
CA GLY A 1117 -128.43 11.75 123.69
C GLY A 1117 -127.24 12.77 123.57
N SER A 1118 -126.49 13.03 122.46
CA SER A 1118 -126.06 12.30 121.22
C SER A 1118 -125.13 13.16 120.29
N TYR A 1119 -124.52 12.59 119.21
CA TYR A 1119 -123.93 13.22 117.96
C TYR A 1119 -122.47 13.83 118.04
N LEU A 1120 -121.65 14.14 116.98
CA LEU A 1120 -121.63 13.96 115.49
C LEU A 1120 -120.17 14.15 114.87
N THR A 1121 -119.92 13.90 113.56
CA THR A 1121 -118.59 13.95 112.82
C THR A 1121 -118.72 14.14 111.25
N LEU A 1122 -117.60 14.03 110.46
CA LEU A 1122 -117.44 13.82 108.96
C LEU A 1122 -117.50 15.05 107.96
N SER A 1123 -117.01 15.10 106.67
CA SER A 1123 -116.16 14.23 105.77
C SER A 1123 -115.70 14.84 104.38
N PHE A 1124 -114.57 14.36 103.79
CA PHE A 1124 -114.25 14.05 102.33
C PHE A 1124 -113.86 15.08 101.20
N ARG A 1125 -112.94 14.63 100.30
CA ARG A 1125 -112.83 14.77 98.78
C ARG A 1125 -111.76 15.67 98.10
N VAL A 1126 -111.72 15.74 96.74
CA VAL A 1126 -110.49 15.60 95.89
C VAL A 1126 -110.48 16.35 94.51
N SER A 1127 -109.30 16.84 94.06
CA SER A 1127 -108.77 17.06 92.67
C SER A 1127 -108.57 18.49 92.07
N SER A 1128 -107.48 18.63 91.28
CA SER A 1128 -107.19 19.56 90.15
C SER A 1128 -106.34 20.85 90.37
N GLY A 1129 -105.27 21.04 89.54
CA GLY A 1129 -104.83 22.38 89.06
C GLY A 1129 -103.41 22.94 89.35
N ARG A 1130 -102.52 22.88 88.33
CA ARG A 1130 -101.59 23.93 87.80
C ARG A 1130 -100.65 24.81 88.70
N TYR A 1131 -99.35 24.81 88.29
CA TYR A 1131 -98.35 25.93 88.20
C TYR A 1131 -97.75 26.69 89.44
N THR A 1132 -96.47 26.37 89.71
CA THR A 1132 -95.29 27.26 89.94
C THR A 1132 -95.12 28.29 91.10
N THR A 1133 -93.91 28.21 91.70
CA THR A 1133 -93.03 29.27 92.25
C THR A 1133 -93.23 29.94 93.64
N SER A 1134 -92.38 29.50 94.58
CA SER A 1134 -91.44 30.32 95.40
C SER A 1134 -91.78 30.83 96.83
N ARG A 1135 -90.71 30.87 97.66
CA ARG A 1135 -90.42 31.70 98.86
C ARG A 1135 -91.08 31.42 100.24
N LEU A 1136 -90.17 31.06 101.19
CA LEU A 1136 -90.00 31.57 102.58
C LEU A 1136 -90.79 30.97 103.78
N ARG A 1137 -90.09 31.01 104.95
CA ARG A 1137 -90.49 30.81 106.37
C ARG A 1137 -90.91 29.40 106.89
N SER A 1138 -90.02 28.77 107.68
CA SER A 1138 -90.00 28.76 109.17
C SER A 1138 -91.35 28.75 109.95
N PRO A 1139 -91.51 28.00 111.09
CA PRO A 1139 -90.69 26.91 111.67
C PRO A 1139 -91.47 25.70 112.28
N HIS A 1140 -90.69 24.72 112.78
CA HIS A 1140 -90.92 23.88 113.99
C HIS A 1140 -92.03 22.80 114.08
N ARG A 1141 -91.53 21.59 114.36
CA ARG A 1141 -91.89 20.62 115.44
C ARG A 1141 -93.20 19.80 115.40
N GLU A 1142 -92.96 18.52 115.76
CA GLU A 1142 -93.79 17.58 116.53
C GLU A 1142 -95.01 16.90 115.88
N LYS A 1143 -94.90 15.56 115.90
CA LYS A 1143 -95.96 14.54 116.07
C LYS A 1143 -96.89 14.30 114.87
N GLU A 1144 -97.14 13.06 114.45
CA GLU A 1144 -97.35 11.80 115.20
C GLU A 1144 -98.53 11.85 116.17
N GLU A 1145 -99.74 11.83 115.64
CA GLU A 1145 -100.75 10.86 116.10
C GLU A 1145 -101.76 10.56 114.99
N ILE A 1146 -102.54 9.50 115.14
CA ILE A 1146 -103.37 8.91 114.08
C ILE A 1146 -104.73 9.61 114.01
N GLY A 1147 -105.17 9.97 112.80
CA GLY A 1147 -106.50 10.53 112.50
C GLY A 1147 -106.95 10.22 111.08
#